data_AF-A0A915N9X9-F1
#
_entry.id   AF-A0A915N9X9-F1
#
_cell.length_a   1.000
_cell.length_b   1.000
_cell.length_c   1.000
_cell.angle_alpha   90.00
_cell.angle_beta   90.00
_cell.angle_gamma   90.00
#
_symmetry.space_group_name_H-M   'P 1'
#
loop_
_entity.id
_entity.type
_entity.pdbx_description
1 polymer ?
#
loop_
_entity_poly.entity_id
_entity_poly.type
_entity_poly.pdbx_seq_one_letter_code
_entity_poly.pdbx_strand_id
1 'polypeptide(L)'
;MLSRLLIQPQNLQSLRQLTLSSLQNARSAFRRSGSASPFGQFTATFKEAFAARQAVPSIRERLLGPTTGKPFIYGTYAIASASAFGIGMLCYYGLTMSAESAVARSVLWPDYVRERLHTTYAYLAGSLTITACAGITAARSPAVLALTSGPSLFVWLGSLAAIMATGLIVQKIDYSNTLPKHLAWATHCAVLGAVIAPLCYLGGPALIRAAWYTAAIVGGLSVTAMCAPSEKFLNMAGPLAMGLGVVFVACLGSFAFPPNTALGAGLASIVVYGGLILFSAFLLHDTQRVVKMASSQSIYPGGGRFMGNDHFDNGMVRKYDPINSQLSIYMDILNIFMRMAMIMGDGWEREGASIAIFWQGQLVVDLYGGFADKSSKAEWKENTRTAVAALAVHMLVERNSLAYSDAVSKFWPEFAKNGKENVTIEDILNHKAGLAAIDTPILIKDALFNPKKISEIIEHQKPNWEPGTKSGYHAVSFGWLTDQLVRRIDSKGRSMAEFVRDEITHKHDIDFHLGLPLTESYTVSRLSMPNWMYIMREVLYDPRTLAFLGILHIRSKNSLRSRMARNPEWININSKICTLNNPEIFPIEQAGALGIGKAKDLACIFAKLLSGEFLSRKTLEYISRPQMINHRDFVLMVPDKWLFGHPGFGGTTVMVSPDDQLVIAYLTICDQLPAEGRFCGFRLKFAFNRETRTCDQFWFPGCRKEGNINSDNLFDTFNECIKAVQYCIKESPATIAQQQKPLPNEENIRPLPMPTENHLGNNFRGQPPPPSIQTGNRGIETPFGQAG
;
A
#
# COMPACT_ATOMS: atom_id res chain seq x y z
N MET A 1 11.35 43.01 11.65
CA MET A 1 11.78 42.08 10.57
C MET A 1 10.65 41.95 9.54
N LEU A 2 10.19 43.10 9.01
CA LEU A 2 9.15 43.25 7.98
C LEU A 2 9.47 44.54 7.20
N SER A 3 10.67 44.61 6.64
CA SER A 3 11.10 45.68 5.73
C SER A 3 12.34 45.20 4.95
N ARG A 4 12.12 44.69 3.73
CA ARG A 4 13.08 44.60 2.61
C ARG A 4 12.53 43.61 1.59
N LEU A 5 11.79 44.12 0.61
CA LEU A 5 11.65 43.57 -0.75
C LEU A 5 11.00 44.68 -1.61
N LEU A 6 11.80 45.72 -1.94
CA LEU A 6 11.49 46.65 -3.02
C LEU A 6 12.26 46.18 -4.26
N ILE A 7 11.51 45.99 -5.34
CA ILE A 7 11.92 45.49 -6.65
C ILE A 7 12.50 46.65 -7.48
N GLN A 8 13.59 46.38 -8.22
CA GLN A 8 14.27 47.33 -9.11
C GLN A 8 13.46 47.68 -10.40
N PRO A 9 13.66 48.87 -11.01
CA PRO A 9 12.82 49.41 -12.08
C PRO A 9 13.21 49.05 -13.53
N GLN A 10 13.76 47.86 -13.81
CA GLN A 10 14.17 47.48 -15.19
C GLN A 10 13.13 46.69 -16.01
N ASN A 11 11.97 46.31 -15.46
CA ASN A 11 10.99 45.45 -16.15
C ASN A 11 9.78 46.18 -16.79
N LEU A 12 9.77 47.52 -16.86
CA LEU A 12 8.63 48.29 -17.40
C LEU A 12 8.72 48.64 -18.89
N GLN A 13 9.87 48.39 -19.55
CA GLN A 13 10.04 48.70 -20.98
C GLN A 13 9.67 47.54 -21.92
N SER A 14 9.75 46.27 -21.47
CA SER A 14 9.40 45.09 -22.27
C SER A 14 7.89 44.87 -22.44
N LEU A 15 7.07 45.35 -21.49
CA LEU A 15 5.61 45.25 -21.55
C LEU A 15 4.96 46.21 -22.57
N ARG A 16 5.61 47.32 -22.91
CA ARG A 16 5.09 48.30 -23.89
C ARG A 16 5.27 47.86 -25.35
N GLN A 17 6.25 47.02 -25.65
CA GLN A 17 6.46 46.51 -27.02
C GLN A 17 5.47 45.40 -27.41
N LEU A 18 5.00 44.59 -26.45
CA LEU A 18 4.05 43.49 -26.69
C LEU A 18 2.60 43.95 -26.98
N THR A 19 2.20 45.11 -26.47
CA THR A 19 0.85 45.65 -26.69
C THR A 19 0.66 46.30 -28.06
N LEU A 20 1.74 46.78 -28.70
CA LEU A 20 1.68 47.51 -29.97
C LEU A 20 1.62 46.59 -31.21
N SER A 21 2.26 45.40 -31.16
CA SER A 21 2.19 44.40 -32.24
C SER A 21 0.82 43.72 -32.33
N SER A 22 0.14 43.58 -31.19
CA SER A 22 -1.20 42.99 -31.07
C SER A 22 -2.29 43.86 -31.71
N LEU A 23 -2.15 45.19 -31.63
CA LEU A 23 -3.12 46.15 -32.16
C LEU A 23 -3.02 46.37 -33.68
N GLN A 24 -1.85 46.13 -34.29
CA GLN A 24 -1.68 46.21 -35.74
C GLN A 24 -2.31 45.01 -36.47
N ASN A 25 -2.25 43.81 -35.89
CA ASN A 25 -2.85 42.59 -36.47
C ASN A 25 -4.39 42.58 -36.40
N ALA A 26 -4.99 43.23 -35.38
CA ALA A 26 -6.45 43.36 -35.28
C ALA A 26 -7.04 44.29 -36.37
N ARG A 27 -6.27 45.29 -36.82
CA ARG A 27 -6.71 46.26 -37.83
C ARG A 27 -6.69 45.70 -39.26
N SER A 28 -5.85 44.70 -39.55
CA SER A 28 -5.83 44.02 -40.84
C SER A 28 -6.95 42.99 -41.00
N ALA A 29 -7.45 42.40 -39.91
CA ALA A 29 -8.55 41.44 -39.94
C ALA A 29 -9.92 42.10 -40.24
N PHE A 30 -10.10 43.36 -39.85
CA PHE A 30 -11.38 44.07 -40.01
C PHE A 30 -11.65 44.61 -41.42
N ARG A 31 -10.68 44.51 -42.34
CA ARG A 31 -10.79 45.03 -43.73
C ARG A 31 -11.16 43.98 -44.78
N ARG A 32 -11.33 42.70 -44.40
CA ARG A 32 -11.66 41.60 -45.31
C ARG A 32 -12.80 40.75 -44.75
N SER A 33 -14.05 41.19 -44.89
CA SER A 33 -15.21 40.30 -45.02
C SER A 33 -16.47 41.14 -45.30
N GLY A 34 -16.82 41.25 -46.57
CA GLY A 34 -18.10 41.83 -47.02
C GLY A 34 -19.20 40.77 -47.11
N SER A 35 -20.45 41.26 -46.98
CA SER A 35 -21.73 40.63 -47.34
C SER A 35 -22.19 39.34 -46.62
N ALA A 36 -22.83 39.50 -45.46
CA ALA A 36 -24.02 38.74 -45.03
C ALA A 36 -24.68 39.45 -43.82
N SER A 37 -26.01 39.50 -43.73
CA SER A 37 -26.70 40.28 -42.69
C SER A 37 -26.61 39.62 -41.30
N PRO A 38 -26.21 40.34 -40.23
CA PRO A 38 -25.96 39.76 -38.90
C PRO A 38 -27.21 39.23 -38.17
N PHE A 39 -28.41 39.59 -38.63
CA PHE A 39 -29.65 39.39 -37.87
C PHE A 39 -30.24 37.98 -38.00
N GLY A 40 -29.98 37.29 -39.13
CA GLY A 40 -30.45 35.91 -39.36
C GLY A 40 -29.66 34.86 -38.57
N GLN A 41 -28.34 35.04 -38.44
CA GLN A 41 -27.49 34.15 -37.62
C GLN A 41 -27.72 34.35 -36.13
N PHE A 42 -28.02 35.57 -35.68
CA PHE A 42 -28.33 35.83 -34.27
C PHE A 42 -29.61 35.13 -33.81
N THR A 43 -30.65 35.11 -34.65
CA THR A 43 -31.94 34.49 -34.29
C THR A 43 -31.93 32.96 -34.36
N ALA A 44 -31.15 32.35 -35.26
CA ALA A 44 -30.94 30.89 -35.29
C ALA A 44 -30.10 30.41 -34.08
N THR A 45 -29.02 31.14 -33.76
CA THR A 45 -28.16 30.83 -32.60
C THR A 45 -28.91 31.02 -31.28
N PHE A 46 -29.81 32.01 -31.18
CA PHE A 46 -30.65 32.16 -29.99
C PHE A 46 -31.74 31.09 -29.87
N LYS A 47 -32.31 30.60 -30.99
CA LYS A 47 -33.29 29.49 -30.95
C LYS A 47 -32.65 28.15 -30.58
N GLU A 48 -31.45 27.85 -31.06
CA GLU A 48 -30.70 26.64 -30.63
C GLU A 48 -30.14 26.78 -29.21
N ALA A 49 -29.71 27.98 -28.79
CA ALA A 49 -29.28 28.25 -27.41
C ALA A 49 -30.44 28.22 -26.39
N PHE A 50 -31.68 28.56 -26.80
CA PHE A 50 -32.86 28.40 -25.95
C PHE A 50 -33.48 26.99 -25.99
N ALA A 51 -33.24 26.21 -27.05
CA ALA A 51 -33.57 24.79 -27.10
C ALA A 51 -32.64 23.95 -26.21
N ALA A 52 -31.42 24.41 -25.96
CA ALA A 52 -30.52 23.88 -24.94
C ALA A 52 -30.81 24.45 -23.54
N ARG A 53 -32.06 24.34 -23.05
CA ARG A 53 -32.29 24.39 -21.60
C ARG A 53 -31.63 23.15 -21.01
N GLN A 54 -30.37 23.26 -20.59
CA GLN A 54 -29.84 22.38 -19.55
C GLN A 54 -30.84 22.44 -18.40
N ALA A 55 -31.57 21.36 -18.18
CA ALA A 55 -32.44 21.22 -17.03
C ALA A 55 -31.59 21.57 -15.81
N VAL A 56 -31.95 22.62 -15.07
CA VAL A 56 -31.34 22.90 -13.78
C VAL A 56 -31.54 21.61 -13.00
N PRO A 57 -30.45 20.87 -12.66
CA PRO A 57 -30.62 19.56 -12.08
C PRO A 57 -31.43 19.73 -10.80
N SER A 58 -32.45 18.89 -10.66
CA SER A 58 -33.33 18.92 -9.51
C SER A 58 -32.50 18.86 -8.23
N ILE A 59 -33.03 19.38 -7.12
CA ILE A 59 -32.32 19.31 -5.82
C ILE A 59 -31.93 17.86 -5.51
N ARG A 60 -32.75 16.90 -5.90
CA ARG A 60 -32.45 15.46 -5.79
C ARG A 60 -31.22 15.05 -6.63
N GLU A 61 -31.13 15.47 -7.88
CA GLU A 61 -29.98 15.18 -8.76
C GLU A 61 -28.70 15.88 -8.30
N ARG A 62 -28.80 17.07 -7.67
CA ARG A 62 -27.64 17.76 -7.08
C ARG A 62 -27.13 17.09 -5.81
N LEU A 63 -28.04 16.57 -4.98
CA LEU A 63 -27.71 15.93 -3.71
C LEU A 63 -27.26 14.47 -3.88
N LEU A 64 -27.91 13.72 -4.77
CA LEU A 64 -27.55 12.33 -5.09
C LEU A 64 -26.56 12.20 -6.25
N GLY A 65 -26.22 13.32 -6.89
CA GLY A 65 -25.19 13.37 -7.93
C GLY A 65 -23.78 13.09 -7.38
N PRO A 66 -22.81 12.85 -8.28
CA PRO A 66 -21.44 12.49 -7.91
C PRO A 66 -20.77 13.62 -7.12
N THR A 67 -20.03 13.25 -6.07
CA THR A 67 -19.33 14.21 -5.21
C THR A 67 -18.21 14.94 -5.94
N THR A 68 -18.04 16.23 -5.65
CA THR A 68 -16.95 17.04 -6.20
C THR A 68 -15.69 17.03 -5.33
N GLY A 69 -15.71 16.34 -4.18
CA GLY A 69 -14.66 16.34 -3.16
C GLY A 69 -14.60 17.62 -2.29
N LYS A 70 -15.34 18.67 -2.67
CA LYS A 70 -15.42 19.95 -1.95
C LYS A 70 -15.82 19.82 -0.47
N PRO A 71 -16.77 18.94 -0.07
CA PRO A 71 -17.14 18.81 1.34
C PRO A 71 -15.96 18.46 2.26
N PHE A 72 -15.02 17.62 1.80
CA PHE A 72 -13.82 17.27 2.57
C PHE A 72 -12.83 18.43 2.63
N ILE A 73 -12.68 19.21 1.54
CA ILE A 73 -11.86 20.43 1.53
C ILE A 73 -12.40 21.46 2.54
N TYR A 74 -13.71 21.68 2.56
CA TYR A 74 -14.33 22.57 3.55
C TYR A 74 -14.16 22.05 4.98
N GLY A 75 -14.27 20.73 5.19
CA GLY A 75 -13.94 20.08 6.45
C GLY A 75 -12.51 20.38 6.91
N THR A 76 -11.54 20.26 6.02
CA THR A 76 -10.13 20.58 6.31
C THR A 76 -9.95 22.05 6.69
N TYR A 77 -10.60 22.98 5.98
CA TYR A 77 -10.56 24.39 6.36
C TYR A 77 -11.19 24.64 7.73
N ALA A 78 -12.31 23.98 8.05
CA ALA A 78 -12.94 24.09 9.36
C ALA A 78 -12.00 23.62 10.49
N ILE A 79 -11.31 22.49 10.32
CA ILE A 79 -10.29 22.03 11.28
C ILE A 79 -9.14 23.04 11.39
N ALA A 80 -8.64 23.56 10.26
CA ALA A 80 -7.54 24.53 10.27
C ALA A 80 -7.92 25.80 11.05
N SER A 81 -9.14 26.31 10.85
CA SER A 81 -9.68 27.43 11.60
C SER A 81 -9.85 27.10 13.09
N ALA A 82 -10.41 25.94 13.43
CA ALA A 82 -10.57 25.51 14.82
C ALA A 82 -9.21 25.33 15.53
N SER A 83 -8.21 24.79 14.82
CA SER A 83 -6.85 24.60 15.34
C SER A 83 -6.15 25.93 15.57
N ALA A 84 -6.27 26.87 14.62
CA ALA A 84 -5.75 28.23 14.79
C ALA A 84 -6.40 28.95 15.99
N PHE A 85 -7.71 28.78 16.17
CA PHE A 85 -8.42 29.29 17.34
C PHE A 85 -7.92 28.64 18.63
N GLY A 86 -7.76 27.32 18.68
CA GLY A 86 -7.25 26.59 19.84
C GLY A 86 -5.82 26.99 20.22
N ILE A 87 -4.92 27.12 19.25
CA ILE A 87 -3.54 27.61 19.47
C ILE A 87 -3.58 29.07 19.94
N GLY A 88 -4.41 29.91 19.32
CA GLY A 88 -4.61 31.30 19.75
C GLY A 88 -5.09 31.38 21.20
N MET A 89 -6.00 30.49 21.61
CA MET A 89 -6.52 30.39 22.97
C MET A 89 -5.45 29.92 23.97
N LEU A 90 -4.66 28.91 23.61
CA LEU A 90 -3.53 28.43 24.41
C LEU A 90 -2.47 29.52 24.57
N CYS A 91 -2.10 30.22 23.50
CA CYS A 91 -1.18 31.35 23.55
C CYS A 91 -1.76 32.50 24.37
N TYR A 92 -3.05 32.81 24.23
CA TYR A 92 -3.71 33.86 25.00
C TYR A 92 -3.67 33.54 26.50
N TYR A 93 -4.19 32.39 26.95
CA TYR A 93 -4.17 32.04 28.37
C TYR A 93 -2.76 31.75 28.90
N GLY A 94 -1.87 31.22 28.06
CA GLY A 94 -0.47 30.98 28.43
C GLY A 94 0.37 32.26 28.59
N LEU A 95 0.14 33.29 27.76
CA LEU A 95 0.93 34.53 27.77
C LEU A 95 0.27 35.66 28.59
N THR A 96 -1.06 35.79 28.61
CA THR A 96 -1.74 36.92 29.26
C THR A 96 -2.07 36.69 30.73
N MET A 97 -2.02 35.45 31.23
CA MET A 97 -2.21 35.12 32.66
C MET A 97 -0.87 34.81 33.35
N SER A 98 0.19 35.57 33.03
CA SER A 98 1.56 35.37 33.52
C SER A 98 1.75 35.52 35.05
N ALA A 99 0.70 35.82 35.81
CA ALA A 99 0.74 35.79 37.28
C ALA A 99 0.39 34.41 37.90
N GLU A 100 -0.29 33.50 37.17
CA GLU A 100 -0.61 32.15 37.68
C GLU A 100 -0.73 31.14 36.54
N SER A 101 0.39 30.53 36.14
CA SER A 101 0.36 29.40 35.19
C SER A 101 -0.44 28.22 35.77
N ALA A 102 -1.07 27.38 34.94
CA ALA A 102 -1.78 26.19 35.42
C ALA A 102 -0.89 25.27 36.27
N VAL A 103 0.43 25.26 36.02
CA VAL A 103 1.42 24.60 36.86
C VAL A 103 1.49 25.24 38.25
N ALA A 104 1.54 26.58 38.33
CA ALA A 104 1.48 27.30 39.60
C ALA A 104 0.16 27.06 40.38
N ARG A 105 -1.00 27.01 39.69
CA ARG A 105 -2.28 26.65 40.33
C ARG A 105 -2.35 25.20 40.81
N SER A 106 -1.75 24.27 40.06
CA SER A 106 -1.72 22.85 40.46
C SER A 106 -0.86 22.59 41.69
N VAL A 107 0.15 23.44 41.94
CA VAL A 107 0.97 23.43 43.17
C VAL A 107 0.17 23.96 44.37
N LEU A 108 -0.79 24.85 44.15
CA LEU A 108 -1.68 25.40 45.17
C LEU A 108 -2.87 24.48 45.50
N TRP A 109 -3.06 23.37 44.78
CA TRP A 109 -4.15 22.45 45.06
C TRP A 109 -3.89 21.62 46.33
N PRO A 110 -4.91 21.43 47.19
CA PRO A 110 -4.82 20.51 48.31
C PRO A 110 -4.41 19.10 47.87
N ASP A 111 -3.67 18.39 48.72
CA ASP A 111 -3.12 17.05 48.43
C ASP A 111 -4.19 16.06 47.96
N TYR A 112 -5.37 16.10 48.57
CA TYR A 112 -6.47 15.21 48.19
C TYR A 112 -6.99 15.45 46.76
N VAL A 113 -6.94 16.69 46.25
CA VAL A 113 -7.34 17.01 44.87
C VAL A 113 -6.33 16.43 43.90
N ARG A 114 -5.04 16.57 44.22
CA ARG A 114 -3.94 16.01 43.42
C ARG A 114 -4.02 14.49 43.36
N GLU A 115 -4.28 13.83 44.48
CA GLU A 115 -4.43 12.37 44.55
C GLU A 115 -5.64 11.87 43.75
N ARG A 116 -6.79 12.56 43.86
CA ARG A 116 -7.99 12.25 43.07
C ARG A 116 -7.76 12.41 41.57
N LEU A 117 -7.11 13.48 41.14
CA LEU A 117 -6.78 13.66 39.73
C LEU A 117 -5.77 12.62 39.25
N HIS A 118 -4.72 12.35 40.03
CA HIS A 118 -3.73 11.34 39.70
C HIS A 118 -4.37 9.95 39.51
N THR A 119 -5.24 9.53 40.43
CA THR A 119 -5.98 8.26 40.31
C THR A 119 -6.92 8.22 39.12
N THR A 120 -7.67 9.31 38.87
CA THR A 120 -8.55 9.43 37.68
C THR A 120 -7.76 9.29 36.37
N TYR A 121 -6.63 9.99 36.23
CA TYR A 121 -5.77 9.88 35.04
C TYR A 121 -5.02 8.55 34.94
N ALA A 122 -4.73 7.87 36.06
CA ALA A 122 -4.19 6.51 36.05
C ALA A 122 -5.22 5.51 35.48
N TYR A 123 -6.49 5.59 35.89
CA TYR A 123 -7.55 4.78 35.28
C TYR A 123 -7.81 5.15 33.83
N LEU A 124 -7.65 6.41 33.44
CA LEU A 124 -7.72 6.83 32.04
C LEU A 124 -6.63 6.13 31.20
N ALA A 125 -5.37 6.19 31.65
CA ALA A 125 -4.26 5.51 30.99
C ALA A 125 -4.50 3.99 30.90
N GLY A 126 -4.94 3.37 32.00
CA GLY A 126 -5.33 1.95 32.02
C GLY A 126 -6.45 1.62 31.03
N SER A 127 -7.47 2.48 30.92
CA SER A 127 -8.59 2.31 29.99
C SER A 127 -8.09 2.27 28.55
N LEU A 128 -7.21 3.21 28.18
CA LEU A 128 -6.61 3.28 26.85
C LEU A 128 -5.75 2.04 26.54
N THR A 129 -4.95 1.57 27.51
CA THR A 129 -4.13 0.35 27.36
C THR A 129 -4.99 -0.88 27.15
N ILE A 130 -6.02 -1.09 27.98
CA ILE A 130 -6.94 -2.23 27.86
C ILE A 130 -7.65 -2.19 26.50
N THR A 131 -8.12 -1.02 26.08
CA THR A 131 -8.80 -0.83 24.79
C THR A 131 -7.89 -1.19 23.62
N ALA A 132 -6.63 -0.75 23.64
CA ALA A 132 -5.66 -1.03 22.59
C ALA A 132 -5.32 -2.54 22.52
N CYS A 133 -5.06 -3.17 23.67
CA CYS A 133 -4.82 -4.61 23.74
C CYS A 133 -6.03 -5.41 23.24
N ALA A 134 -7.24 -5.06 23.72
CA ALA A 134 -8.48 -5.71 23.30
C ALA A 134 -8.73 -5.55 21.79
N GLY A 135 -8.52 -4.35 21.24
CA GLY A 135 -8.66 -4.09 19.80
C GLY A 135 -7.68 -4.90 18.94
N ILE A 136 -6.41 -5.01 19.36
CA ILE A 136 -5.42 -5.86 18.67
C ILE A 136 -5.83 -7.33 18.73
N THR A 137 -6.30 -7.82 19.88
CA THR A 137 -6.73 -9.22 20.02
C THR A 137 -7.99 -9.50 19.20
N ALA A 138 -8.94 -8.56 19.19
CA ALA A 138 -10.18 -8.65 18.42
C ALA A 138 -9.89 -8.66 16.91
N ALA A 139 -8.97 -7.81 16.44
CA ALA A 139 -8.56 -7.75 15.04
C ALA A 139 -7.86 -9.03 14.55
N ARG A 140 -7.28 -9.83 15.45
CA ARG A 140 -6.70 -11.14 15.13
C ARG A 140 -7.70 -12.28 15.09
N SER A 141 -8.93 -12.05 15.57
CA SER A 141 -9.99 -13.05 15.60
C SER A 141 -10.97 -12.82 14.45
N PRO A 142 -11.03 -13.71 13.45
CA PRO A 142 -11.98 -13.58 12.33
C PRO A 142 -13.44 -13.47 12.79
N ALA A 143 -13.81 -14.16 13.87
CA ALA A 143 -15.17 -14.16 14.41
C ALA A 143 -15.55 -12.79 15.01
N VAL A 144 -14.67 -12.20 15.82
CA VAL A 144 -14.93 -10.88 16.45
C VAL A 144 -14.90 -9.78 15.39
N LEU A 145 -14.01 -9.91 14.41
CA LEU A 145 -13.90 -8.97 13.32
C LEU A 145 -15.15 -9.00 12.43
N ALA A 146 -15.65 -10.18 12.06
CA ALA A 146 -16.90 -10.32 11.30
C ALA A 146 -18.12 -9.69 12.02
N LEU A 147 -18.18 -9.79 13.35
CA LEU A 147 -19.24 -9.18 14.16
C LEU A 147 -19.18 -7.65 14.20
N THR A 148 -18.01 -7.06 13.95
CA THR A 148 -17.75 -5.61 14.10
C THR A 148 -17.48 -4.89 12.77
N SER A 149 -17.14 -5.62 11.71
CA SER A 149 -16.78 -5.07 10.40
C SER A 149 -17.90 -5.11 9.35
N GLY A 150 -19.10 -5.59 9.70
CA GLY A 150 -20.22 -5.67 8.77
C GLY A 150 -20.80 -4.28 8.47
N PRO A 151 -21.04 -3.91 7.19
CA PRO A 151 -21.58 -2.60 6.81
C PRO A 151 -23.09 -2.44 7.10
N SER A 152 -23.61 -3.18 8.09
CA SER A 152 -25.03 -3.20 8.40
C SER A 152 -25.38 -2.23 9.52
N LEU A 153 -26.53 -1.56 9.37
CA LEU A 153 -27.12 -0.75 10.43
C LEU A 153 -27.28 -1.56 11.73
N PHE A 154 -27.53 -2.87 11.63
CA PHE A 154 -27.66 -3.78 12.77
C PHE A 154 -26.34 -3.97 13.54
N VAL A 155 -25.21 -4.09 12.86
CA VAL A 155 -23.89 -4.16 13.50
C VAL A 155 -23.58 -2.85 14.23
N TRP A 156 -23.92 -1.71 13.62
CA TRP A 156 -23.76 -0.40 14.27
C TRP A 156 -24.66 -0.25 15.51
N LEU A 157 -25.96 -0.57 15.39
CA LEU A 157 -26.90 -0.53 16.52
C LEU A 157 -26.50 -1.50 17.63
N GLY A 158 -26.04 -2.71 17.29
CA GLY A 158 -25.57 -3.71 18.24
C GLY A 158 -24.32 -3.23 19.00
N SER A 159 -23.37 -2.64 18.28
CA SER A 159 -22.16 -2.05 18.87
C SER A 159 -22.50 -0.88 19.80
N LEU A 160 -23.42 0.00 19.38
CA LEU A 160 -23.89 1.11 20.19
C LEU A 160 -24.58 0.61 21.48
N ALA A 161 -25.48 -0.37 21.35
CA ALA A 161 -26.17 -0.96 22.49
C ALA A 161 -25.19 -1.62 23.48
N ALA A 162 -24.18 -2.34 22.99
CA ALA A 162 -23.15 -2.96 23.82
C ALA A 162 -22.30 -1.92 24.58
N ILE A 163 -21.89 -0.84 23.91
CA ILE A 163 -21.13 0.25 24.54
C ILE A 163 -21.99 0.95 25.61
N MET A 164 -23.26 1.25 25.30
CA MET A 164 -24.17 1.91 26.24
C MET A 164 -24.47 1.01 27.45
N ALA A 165 -24.78 -0.26 27.23
CA ALA A 165 -25.10 -1.21 28.30
C ALA A 165 -23.92 -1.37 29.25
N THR A 166 -22.72 -1.61 28.72
CA THR A 166 -21.52 -1.78 29.54
C THR A 166 -21.15 -0.48 30.27
N GLY A 167 -21.25 0.68 29.62
CA GLY A 167 -20.99 1.98 30.26
C GLY A 167 -21.96 2.30 31.40
N LEU A 168 -23.25 2.00 31.24
CA LEU A 168 -24.26 2.16 32.29
C LEU A 168 -23.98 1.26 33.51
N ILE A 169 -23.50 0.03 33.27
CA ILE A 169 -23.11 -0.89 34.35
C ILE A 169 -21.93 -0.31 35.14
N VAL A 170 -20.89 0.20 34.47
CA VAL A 170 -19.75 0.84 35.17
C VAL A 170 -20.23 2.03 36.01
N GLN A 171 -21.11 2.87 35.47
CA GLN A 171 -21.59 4.07 36.16
C GLN A 171 -22.46 3.78 37.38
N LYS A 172 -23.25 2.70 37.35
CA LYS A 172 -24.15 2.32 38.45
C LYS A 172 -23.45 1.63 39.63
N ILE A 173 -22.36 0.92 39.39
CA ILE A 173 -21.64 0.21 40.47
C ILE A 173 -20.84 1.22 41.29
N ASP A 174 -21.04 1.22 42.61
CA ASP A 174 -20.27 2.07 43.54
C ASP A 174 -18.80 1.65 43.62
N TYR A 175 -17.91 2.64 43.73
CA TYR A 175 -16.46 2.43 43.82
C TYR A 175 -16.01 1.69 45.10
N SER A 176 -16.85 1.61 46.13
CA SER A 176 -16.58 0.82 47.34
C SER A 176 -16.50 -0.69 47.06
N ASN A 177 -17.19 -1.17 46.04
CA ASN A 177 -17.16 -2.57 45.59
C ASN A 177 -16.05 -2.77 44.56
N THR A 178 -14.81 -2.95 45.03
CA THR A 178 -13.60 -2.94 44.18
C THR A 178 -13.63 -3.98 43.06
N LEU A 179 -13.94 -5.25 43.35
CA LEU A 179 -13.91 -6.32 42.34
C LEU A 179 -14.98 -6.14 41.25
N PRO A 180 -16.29 -5.99 41.56
CA PRO A 180 -17.32 -5.79 40.52
C PRO A 180 -17.09 -4.52 39.69
N LYS A 181 -16.62 -3.43 40.33
CA LYS A 181 -16.34 -2.18 39.64
C LYS A 181 -15.22 -2.32 38.63
N HIS A 182 -14.09 -2.94 39.01
CA HIS A 182 -12.96 -3.15 38.11
C HIS A 182 -13.28 -4.13 36.98
N LEU A 183 -14.06 -5.18 37.24
CA LEU A 183 -14.52 -6.10 36.20
C LEU A 183 -15.44 -5.40 35.19
N ALA A 184 -16.40 -4.61 35.67
CA ALA A 184 -17.28 -3.83 34.78
C ALA A 184 -16.49 -2.82 33.95
N TRP A 185 -15.53 -2.12 34.56
CA TRP A 185 -14.64 -1.18 33.90
C TRP A 185 -13.80 -1.86 32.80
N ALA A 186 -13.11 -2.96 33.12
CA ALA A 186 -12.30 -3.69 32.16
C ALA A 186 -13.15 -4.26 31.01
N THR A 187 -14.35 -4.75 31.32
CA THR A 187 -15.31 -5.24 30.30
C THR A 187 -15.72 -4.14 29.34
N HIS A 188 -16.03 -2.94 29.85
CA HIS A 188 -16.39 -1.80 29.02
C HIS A 188 -15.24 -1.39 28.08
N CYS A 189 -14.01 -1.31 28.59
CA CYS A 189 -12.83 -1.03 27.77
C CYS A 189 -12.57 -2.12 26.71
N ALA A 190 -12.79 -3.39 27.05
CA ALA A 190 -12.65 -4.49 26.11
C ALA A 190 -13.68 -4.44 24.97
N VAL A 191 -14.94 -4.11 25.30
CA VAL A 191 -16.02 -3.95 24.32
C VAL A 191 -15.73 -2.79 23.37
N LEU A 192 -15.26 -1.65 23.88
CA LEU A 192 -14.81 -0.54 23.04
C LEU A 192 -13.64 -0.95 22.15
N GLY A 193 -12.67 -1.69 22.69
CA GLY A 193 -11.55 -2.25 21.92
C GLY A 193 -12.03 -3.11 20.75
N ALA A 194 -13.01 -4.00 20.99
CA ALA A 194 -13.59 -4.83 19.96
C ALA A 194 -14.32 -4.00 18.88
N VAL A 195 -15.10 -2.99 19.26
CA VAL A 195 -15.82 -2.12 18.30
C VAL A 195 -14.87 -1.32 17.42
N ILE A 196 -13.71 -0.88 17.95
CA ILE A 196 -12.71 -0.15 17.17
C ILE A 196 -11.74 -1.08 16.40
N ALA A 197 -11.82 -2.40 16.59
CA ALA A 197 -10.92 -3.37 15.98
C ALA A 197 -10.83 -3.26 14.44
N PRO A 198 -11.90 -2.96 13.69
CA PRO A 198 -11.82 -2.76 12.24
C PRO A 198 -10.85 -1.64 11.80
N LEU A 199 -10.56 -0.66 12.67
CA LEU A 199 -9.55 0.37 12.35
C LEU A 199 -8.15 -0.22 12.15
N CYS A 200 -7.88 -1.42 12.67
CA CYS A 200 -6.62 -2.13 12.43
C CYS A 200 -6.36 -2.41 10.94
N TYR A 201 -7.39 -2.40 10.09
CA TYR A 201 -7.23 -2.51 8.63
C TYR A 201 -6.51 -1.31 7.99
N LEU A 202 -6.55 -0.13 8.63
CA LEU A 202 -5.83 1.06 8.15
C LEU A 202 -4.30 0.92 8.23
N GLY A 203 -3.81 -0.11 8.92
CA GLY A 203 -2.40 -0.42 9.06
C GLY A 203 -1.72 0.30 10.23
N GLY A 204 -0.71 -0.37 10.80
CA GLY A 204 0.03 0.11 11.98
C GLY A 204 0.60 1.53 11.83
N PRO A 205 1.23 1.91 10.70
CA PRO A 205 1.79 3.25 10.53
C PRO A 205 0.74 4.39 10.51
N ALA A 206 -0.47 4.17 9.99
CA ALA A 206 -1.53 5.17 10.05
C ALA A 206 -2.05 5.32 11.49
N LEU A 207 -2.29 4.20 12.17
CA LEU A 207 -2.80 4.22 13.55
C LEU A 207 -1.80 4.81 14.55
N ILE A 208 -0.50 4.54 14.40
CA ILE A 208 0.53 5.13 15.27
C ILE A 208 0.60 6.65 15.06
N ARG A 209 0.51 7.13 13.82
CA ARG A 209 0.43 8.57 13.54
C ARG A 209 -0.82 9.19 14.14
N ALA A 210 -1.98 8.57 13.93
CA ALA A 210 -3.24 9.02 14.52
C ALA A 210 -3.12 9.10 16.05
N ALA A 211 -2.52 8.09 16.70
CA ALA A 211 -2.31 8.08 18.14
C ALA A 211 -1.43 9.24 18.62
N TRP A 212 -0.31 9.53 17.95
CA TRP A 212 0.55 10.67 18.28
C TRP A 212 -0.15 12.02 18.10
N TYR A 213 -0.89 12.20 17.00
CA TYR A 213 -1.68 13.42 16.80
C TYR A 213 -2.78 13.57 17.85
N THR A 214 -3.48 12.49 18.18
CA THR A 214 -4.46 12.49 19.27
C THR A 214 -3.82 12.85 20.60
N ALA A 215 -2.66 12.27 20.93
CA ALA A 215 -1.94 12.61 22.16
C ALA A 215 -1.56 14.10 22.21
N ALA A 216 -1.12 14.67 21.09
CA ALA A 216 -0.81 16.10 21.00
C ALA A 216 -2.06 16.99 21.13
N ILE A 217 -3.16 16.64 20.47
CA ILE A 217 -4.45 17.35 20.58
C ILE A 217 -4.95 17.31 22.03
N VAL A 218 -4.97 16.13 22.62
CA VAL A 218 -5.46 15.91 23.99
C VAL A 218 -4.61 16.68 24.99
N GLY A 219 -3.29 16.56 24.90
CA GLY A 219 -2.37 17.31 25.76
C GLY A 219 -2.55 18.82 25.64
N GLY A 220 -2.62 19.36 24.41
CA GLY A 220 -2.79 20.79 24.19
C GLY A 220 -4.12 21.34 24.69
N LEU A 221 -5.22 20.61 24.46
CA LEU A 221 -6.55 21.02 24.90
C LEU A 221 -6.70 20.89 26.42
N SER A 222 -6.24 19.80 27.03
CA SER A 222 -6.30 19.65 28.49
C SER A 222 -5.52 20.74 29.22
N VAL A 223 -4.34 21.15 28.70
CA VAL A 223 -3.60 22.30 29.24
C VAL A 223 -4.41 23.60 29.09
N THR A 224 -5.04 23.82 27.93
CA THR A 224 -5.88 25.00 27.69
C THR A 224 -7.07 25.05 28.67
N ALA A 225 -7.73 23.91 28.91
CA ALA A 225 -8.84 23.79 29.84
C ALA A 225 -8.43 24.09 31.30
N MET A 226 -7.23 23.65 31.70
CA MET A 226 -6.67 23.93 33.02
C MET A 226 -6.26 25.39 33.21
N CYS A 227 -5.77 26.05 32.16
CA CYS A 227 -5.39 27.47 32.20
C CYS A 227 -6.61 28.42 32.14
N ALA A 228 -7.72 27.99 31.55
CA ALA A 228 -8.92 28.80 31.42
C ALA A 228 -9.66 28.96 32.77
N PRO A 229 -10.33 30.11 33.01
CA PRO A 229 -11.17 30.29 34.19
C PRO A 229 -12.25 29.21 34.28
N SER A 230 -12.52 28.72 35.50
CA SER A 230 -13.14 27.42 35.78
C SER A 230 -14.59 27.23 35.30
N GLU A 231 -15.26 28.30 34.85
CA GLU A 231 -16.68 28.24 34.47
C GLU A 231 -16.91 28.47 32.96
N LYS A 232 -15.90 28.87 32.19
CA LYS A 232 -16.13 29.24 30.78
C LYS A 232 -16.48 28.05 29.90
N PHE A 233 -15.78 26.92 30.02
CA PHE A 233 -16.10 25.74 29.20
C PHE A 233 -17.25 24.93 29.79
N LEU A 234 -17.49 24.98 31.10
CA LEU A 234 -18.64 24.32 31.74
C LEU A 234 -20.00 24.80 31.22
N ASN A 235 -20.10 26.06 30.79
CA ASN A 235 -21.33 26.62 30.20
C ASN A 235 -21.61 26.13 28.77
N MET A 236 -20.70 25.35 28.16
CA MET A 236 -20.84 24.88 26.78
C MET A 236 -21.67 23.60 26.63
N ALA A 237 -22.16 23.00 27.71
CA ALA A 237 -22.87 21.72 27.67
C ALA A 237 -24.06 21.70 26.69
N GLY A 238 -24.86 22.77 26.66
CA GLY A 238 -26.02 22.90 25.74
C GLY A 238 -25.62 22.90 24.26
N PRO A 239 -24.76 23.84 23.80
CA PRO A 239 -24.23 23.84 22.45
C PRO A 239 -23.55 22.53 22.03
N LEU A 240 -22.79 21.91 22.93
CA LEU A 240 -22.12 20.63 22.68
C LEU A 240 -23.13 19.50 22.46
N ALA A 241 -24.21 19.45 23.24
CA ALA A 241 -25.28 18.46 23.06
C ALA A 241 -26.00 18.62 21.71
N MET A 242 -26.25 19.87 21.27
CA MET A 242 -26.79 20.12 19.93
C MET A 242 -25.84 19.64 18.82
N GLY A 243 -24.54 19.91 18.97
CA GLY A 243 -23.52 19.43 18.03
C GLY A 243 -23.44 17.91 17.96
N LEU A 244 -23.58 17.23 19.11
CA LEU A 244 -23.63 15.76 19.17
C LEU A 244 -24.85 15.22 18.41
N GLY A 245 -26.01 15.87 18.53
CA GLY A 245 -27.20 15.54 17.75
C GLY A 245 -26.97 15.64 16.24
N VAL A 246 -26.28 16.69 15.78
CA VAL A 246 -25.94 16.87 14.35
C VAL A 246 -25.02 15.75 13.86
N VAL A 247 -23.95 15.43 14.60
CA VAL A 247 -23.01 14.36 14.24
C VAL A 247 -23.69 12.99 14.26
N PHE A 248 -24.59 12.76 15.22
CA PHE A 248 -25.37 11.52 15.31
C PHE A 248 -26.30 11.33 14.11
N VAL A 249 -27.06 12.36 13.74
CA VAL A 249 -27.93 12.34 12.56
C VAL A 249 -27.11 12.18 11.27
N ALA A 250 -25.94 12.83 11.18
CA ALA A 250 -25.06 12.66 10.03
C ALA A 250 -24.53 11.23 9.92
N CYS A 251 -24.19 10.60 11.04
CA CYS A 251 -23.74 9.21 11.09
C CYS A 251 -24.85 8.24 10.66
N LEU A 252 -26.10 8.45 11.11
CA LEU A 252 -27.26 7.69 10.63
C LEU A 252 -27.50 7.88 9.13
N GLY A 253 -27.38 9.13 8.65
CA GLY A 253 -27.54 9.44 7.23
C GLY A 253 -26.47 8.82 6.33
N SER A 254 -25.25 8.57 6.83
CA SER A 254 -24.20 7.87 6.09
C SER A 254 -24.54 6.41 5.74
N PHE A 255 -25.52 5.79 6.42
CA PHE A 255 -26.03 4.47 6.03
C PHE A 255 -27.02 4.56 4.85
N ALA A 256 -27.75 5.67 4.74
CA ALA A 256 -28.74 5.89 3.69
C ALA A 256 -28.12 6.45 2.40
N PHE A 257 -27.00 7.17 2.51
CA PHE A 257 -26.37 7.85 1.39
C PHE A 257 -24.88 7.48 1.28
N PRO A 258 -24.46 6.82 0.19
CA PRO A 258 -23.07 6.43 0.02
C PRO A 258 -22.17 7.67 -0.17
N PRO A 259 -20.90 7.60 0.28
CA PRO A 259 -19.97 8.74 0.29
C PRO A 259 -19.55 9.24 -1.10
N ASN A 260 -19.88 8.50 -2.17
CA ASN A 260 -19.70 8.94 -3.55
C ASN A 260 -20.77 9.96 -4.01
N THR A 261 -21.85 10.13 -3.25
CA THR A 261 -22.86 11.17 -3.50
C THR A 261 -22.47 12.49 -2.85
N ALA A 262 -22.92 13.62 -3.40
CA ALA A 262 -22.66 14.94 -2.83
C ALA A 262 -23.18 15.08 -1.39
N LEU A 263 -24.39 14.57 -1.12
CA LEU A 263 -24.97 14.53 0.23
C LEU A 263 -24.20 13.58 1.14
N GLY A 264 -23.91 12.35 0.70
CA GLY A 264 -23.15 11.37 1.49
C GLY A 264 -21.74 11.84 1.85
N ALA A 265 -21.03 12.48 0.91
CA ALA A 265 -19.74 13.12 1.17
C ALA A 265 -19.85 14.29 2.17
N GLY A 266 -20.94 15.06 2.09
CA GLY A 266 -21.26 16.11 3.08
C GLY A 266 -21.43 15.54 4.49
N LEU A 267 -22.24 14.49 4.63
CA LEU A 267 -22.48 13.81 5.90
C LEU A 267 -21.19 13.18 6.45
N ALA A 268 -20.42 12.50 5.60
CA ALA A 268 -19.12 11.93 5.98
C ALA A 268 -18.14 13.02 6.46
N SER A 269 -18.09 14.17 5.78
CA SER A 269 -17.27 15.31 6.21
C SER A 269 -17.71 15.83 7.59
N ILE A 270 -19.01 15.94 7.86
CA ILE A 270 -19.53 16.33 9.18
C ILE A 270 -19.15 15.31 10.24
N VAL A 271 -19.29 14.01 9.97
CA VAL A 271 -18.95 12.93 10.91
C VAL A 271 -17.46 12.96 11.26
N VAL A 272 -16.58 13.12 10.27
CA VAL A 272 -15.12 13.08 10.44
C VAL A 272 -14.59 14.42 10.98
N TYR A 273 -14.76 15.51 10.23
CA TYR A 273 -14.16 16.82 10.54
C TYR A 273 -14.97 17.58 11.60
N GLY A 274 -16.30 17.62 11.44
CA GLY A 274 -17.19 18.26 12.42
C GLY A 274 -17.16 17.54 13.77
N GLY A 275 -17.17 16.21 13.74
CA GLY A 275 -17.01 15.41 14.96
C GLY A 275 -15.66 15.63 15.63
N LEU A 276 -14.55 15.79 14.90
CA LEU A 276 -13.24 16.02 15.53
C LEU A 276 -13.23 17.33 16.32
N ILE A 277 -13.81 18.39 15.76
CA ILE A 277 -13.97 19.69 16.42
C ILE A 277 -14.88 19.54 17.65
N LEU A 278 -15.99 18.83 17.51
CA LEU A 278 -16.96 18.61 18.58
C LEU A 278 -16.34 17.89 19.78
N PHE A 279 -15.68 16.74 19.57
CA PHE A 279 -15.08 15.96 20.66
C PHE A 279 -13.84 16.65 21.25
N SER A 280 -13.13 17.46 20.46
CA SER A 280 -12.11 18.39 20.98
C SER A 280 -12.71 19.42 21.95
N ALA A 281 -13.92 19.91 21.67
CA ALA A 281 -14.62 20.85 22.55
C ALA A 281 -15.25 20.17 23.78
N PHE A 282 -15.75 18.93 23.66
CA PHE A 282 -16.16 18.12 24.80
C PHE A 282 -14.97 17.86 25.74
N LEU A 283 -13.79 17.56 25.18
CA LEU A 283 -12.59 17.37 25.99
C LEU A 283 -12.24 18.60 26.85
N LEU A 284 -12.42 19.81 26.32
CA LEU A 284 -12.24 21.05 27.08
C LEU A 284 -13.24 21.18 28.23
N HIS A 285 -14.53 20.91 27.96
CA HIS A 285 -15.60 20.92 28.95
C HIS A 285 -15.36 19.87 30.05
N ASP A 286 -15.06 18.64 29.66
CA ASP A 286 -14.94 17.51 30.58
C ASP A 286 -13.67 17.55 31.41
N THR A 287 -12.57 18.08 30.85
CA THR A 287 -11.36 18.37 31.64
C THR A 287 -11.67 19.35 32.78
N GLN A 288 -12.42 20.44 32.53
CA GLN A 288 -12.84 21.37 33.60
C GLN A 288 -13.82 20.71 34.58
N ARG A 289 -14.75 19.90 34.08
CA ARG A 289 -15.74 19.19 34.91
C ARG A 289 -15.06 18.25 35.90
N VAL A 290 -14.07 17.47 35.47
CA VAL A 290 -13.32 16.54 36.34
C VAL A 290 -12.54 17.29 37.42
N VAL A 291 -11.88 18.40 37.06
CA VAL A 291 -11.16 19.24 38.03
C VAL A 291 -12.12 19.81 39.07
N LYS A 292 -13.28 20.33 38.65
CA LYS A 292 -14.32 20.86 39.56
C LYS A 292 -14.91 19.77 40.46
N MET A 293 -15.16 18.57 39.94
CA MET A 293 -15.62 17.43 40.74
C MET A 293 -14.59 16.99 41.78
N ALA A 294 -13.30 16.95 41.41
CA ALA A 294 -12.21 16.59 42.31
C ALA A 294 -12.07 17.58 43.49
N SER A 295 -12.29 18.88 43.25
CA SER A 295 -12.19 19.93 44.27
C SER A 295 -13.43 20.06 45.16
N SER A 296 -14.63 19.80 44.63
CA SER A 296 -15.92 20.10 45.32
C SER A 296 -16.50 18.97 46.17
N GLN A 297 -16.16 17.70 45.90
CA GLN A 297 -16.69 16.59 46.69
C GLN A 297 -15.97 16.49 48.05
N SER A 298 -16.69 16.70 49.15
CA SER A 298 -16.12 16.76 50.51
C SER A 298 -15.68 15.39 51.07
N ILE A 299 -14.79 15.39 52.07
CA ILE A 299 -14.16 14.20 52.70
C ILE A 299 -14.82 13.79 54.02
N TYR A 300 -15.79 14.53 54.56
CA TYR A 300 -16.17 14.35 55.97
C TYR A 300 -17.06 13.11 56.24
N PRO A 301 -16.67 12.25 57.20
CA PRO A 301 -17.59 11.34 57.86
C PRO A 301 -18.35 12.11 58.94
N GLY A 302 -19.63 12.40 58.69
CA GLY A 302 -20.57 12.87 59.72
C GLY A 302 -20.72 14.40 59.87
N GLY A 303 -21.98 14.85 59.84
CA GLY A 303 -22.49 16.02 60.57
C GLY A 303 -22.03 17.41 60.15
N GLY A 304 -22.80 18.06 59.26
CA GLY A 304 -22.74 19.52 59.08
C GLY A 304 -23.87 20.02 58.17
N ARG A 305 -24.94 20.55 58.76
CA ARG A 305 -26.00 21.29 58.03
C ARG A 305 -25.41 22.53 57.39
N PHE A 306 -25.71 22.83 56.13
CA PHE A 306 -26.21 24.14 55.67
C PHE A 306 -26.82 24.04 54.25
N MET A 307 -27.80 24.93 54.02
CA MET A 307 -28.95 24.87 53.11
C MET A 307 -28.68 24.85 51.59
N GLY A 308 -29.44 24.01 50.86
CA GLY A 308 -29.63 24.07 49.41
C GLY A 308 -30.41 22.85 48.92
N ASN A 309 -31.71 23.02 48.64
CA ASN A 309 -32.66 21.97 48.30
C ASN A 309 -32.31 21.26 46.99
N ASP A 310 -31.97 19.97 47.05
CA ASP A 310 -32.29 18.97 46.03
C ASP A 310 -32.23 17.56 46.67
N HIS A 311 -33.04 16.66 46.13
CA HIS A 311 -33.63 15.48 46.77
C HIS A 311 -32.77 14.61 47.72
N PHE A 312 -33.36 14.37 48.90
CA PHE A 312 -32.99 13.34 49.86
C PHE A 312 -33.06 11.94 49.22
N ASP A 313 -31.91 11.30 49.08
CA ASP A 313 -31.80 9.85 49.02
C ASP A 313 -30.70 9.43 50.01
N ASN A 314 -31.13 8.90 51.16
CA ASN A 314 -30.36 8.16 52.18
C ASN A 314 -28.88 8.54 52.37
N GLY A 315 -28.60 9.61 53.14
CA GLY A 315 -27.50 9.67 54.14
C GLY A 315 -26.05 9.32 53.76
N MET A 316 -25.72 9.04 52.51
CA MET A 316 -24.38 8.66 52.05
C MET A 316 -23.77 9.81 51.26
N VAL A 317 -22.78 10.48 51.84
CA VAL A 317 -21.91 11.41 51.11
C VAL A 317 -21.24 10.59 49.99
N ARG A 318 -21.57 10.88 48.73
CA ARG A 318 -21.08 10.12 47.58
C ARG A 318 -19.56 10.31 47.46
N LYS A 319 -18.80 9.24 47.74
CA LYS A 319 -17.33 9.23 47.66
C LYS A 319 -16.89 9.47 46.21
N TYR A 320 -15.81 10.23 46.01
CA TYR A 320 -15.24 10.48 44.69
C TYR A 320 -14.90 9.17 43.98
N ASP A 321 -15.46 8.98 42.78
CA ASP A 321 -15.25 7.80 41.94
C ASP A 321 -14.33 8.17 40.77
N PRO A 322 -13.06 7.76 40.80
CA PRO A 322 -12.10 8.10 39.74
C PRO A 322 -12.40 7.37 38.42
N ILE A 323 -13.02 6.19 38.47
CA ILE A 323 -13.37 5.41 37.27
C ILE A 323 -14.51 6.07 36.52
N ASN A 324 -15.56 6.49 37.23
CA ASN A 324 -16.69 7.20 36.60
C ASN A 324 -16.29 8.59 36.12
N SER A 325 -15.40 9.28 36.85
CA SER A 325 -14.94 10.63 36.51
C SER A 325 -14.15 10.68 35.21
N GLN A 326 -13.36 9.65 34.89
CA GLN A 326 -12.56 9.62 33.64
C GLN A 326 -13.34 9.17 32.40
N LEU A 327 -14.51 8.52 32.55
CA LEU A 327 -15.21 7.88 31.42
C LEU A 327 -15.54 8.86 30.28
N SER A 328 -15.87 10.10 30.59
CA SER A 328 -16.25 11.08 29.57
C SER A 328 -15.03 11.59 28.79
N ILE A 329 -13.93 11.90 29.49
CA ILE A 329 -12.62 12.20 28.88
C ILE A 329 -12.13 11.03 28.01
N TYR A 330 -12.27 9.80 28.50
CA TYR A 330 -11.91 8.59 27.76
C TYR A 330 -12.68 8.45 26.44
N MET A 331 -13.99 8.69 26.45
CA MET A 331 -14.82 8.66 25.25
C MET A 331 -14.44 9.76 24.25
N ASP A 332 -14.10 10.95 24.73
CA ASP A 332 -13.62 12.04 23.87
C ASP A 332 -12.30 11.67 23.17
N ILE A 333 -11.35 11.12 23.92
CA ILE A 333 -10.05 10.67 23.39
C ILE A 333 -10.24 9.61 22.30
N LEU A 334 -11.07 8.59 22.55
CA LEU A 334 -11.35 7.58 21.54
C LEU A 334 -12.02 8.18 20.30
N ASN A 335 -12.97 9.11 20.47
CA ASN A 335 -13.64 9.75 19.35
C ASN A 335 -12.70 10.64 18.51
N ILE A 336 -11.74 11.31 19.15
CA ILE A 336 -10.68 12.07 18.48
C ILE A 336 -9.76 11.09 17.74
N PHE A 337 -9.34 9.99 18.39
CA PHE A 337 -8.48 8.97 17.78
C PHE A 337 -9.10 8.34 16.53
N MET A 338 -10.35 7.87 16.61
CA MET A 338 -11.03 7.25 15.47
C MET A 338 -11.09 8.18 14.27
N ARG A 339 -11.32 9.48 14.49
CA ARG A 339 -11.37 10.48 13.42
C ARG A 339 -10.02 10.81 12.85
N MET A 340 -8.99 10.92 13.69
CA MET A 340 -7.62 11.03 13.22
C MET A 340 -7.20 9.79 12.42
N ALA A 341 -7.62 8.59 12.83
CA ALA A 341 -7.38 7.37 12.09
C ALA A 341 -8.09 7.40 10.73
N MET A 342 -9.37 7.81 10.66
CA MET A 342 -10.10 7.97 9.39
C MET A 342 -9.42 8.99 8.46
N ILE A 343 -9.03 10.16 8.98
CA ILE A 343 -8.34 11.20 8.20
C ILE A 343 -6.99 10.70 7.65
N MET A 344 -6.26 9.88 8.42
CA MET A 344 -4.98 9.29 8.00
C MET A 344 -5.13 8.03 7.14
N GLY A 345 -6.32 7.42 7.17
CA GLY A 345 -6.71 6.28 6.34
C GLY A 345 -7.10 6.69 4.93
N ASP A 346 -7.69 7.88 4.76
CA ASP A 346 -7.93 8.47 3.46
C ASP A 346 -6.62 8.94 2.80
N GLY A 347 -6.32 8.44 1.59
CA GLY A 347 -5.28 9.02 0.73
C GLY A 347 -3.95 8.27 0.62
N TRP A 348 -3.94 6.94 0.76
CA TRP A 348 -2.74 6.14 0.46
C TRP A 348 -2.48 6.08 -1.06
N GLU A 349 -3.52 5.90 -1.87
CA GLU A 349 -3.44 6.09 -3.32
C GLU A 349 -3.99 7.47 -3.69
N ARG A 350 -3.17 8.29 -4.35
CA ARG A 350 -3.51 9.70 -4.67
C ARG A 350 -4.46 9.81 -5.85
N GLU A 351 -4.46 8.78 -6.69
CA GLU A 351 -5.12 8.69 -7.99
C GLU A 351 -5.93 7.40 -8.06
N GLY A 352 -5.97 6.74 -9.22
CA GLY A 352 -6.46 5.39 -9.36
C GLY A 352 -5.36 4.33 -9.38
N ALA A 353 -5.73 3.14 -8.93
CA ALA A 353 -4.92 1.95 -9.01
C ALA A 353 -5.80 0.71 -9.26
N SER A 354 -5.15 -0.35 -9.72
CA SER A 354 -5.72 -1.68 -9.86
C SER A 354 -4.74 -2.72 -9.31
N ILE A 355 -5.27 -3.75 -8.67
CA ILE A 355 -4.51 -4.89 -8.18
C ILE A 355 -5.24 -6.16 -8.56
N ALA A 356 -4.49 -7.12 -9.09
CA ALA A 356 -4.97 -8.46 -9.33
C ALA A 356 -4.02 -9.47 -8.70
N ILE A 357 -4.59 -10.48 -8.06
CA ILE A 357 -3.85 -11.58 -7.44
C ILE A 357 -4.39 -12.89 -7.98
N PHE A 358 -3.49 -13.68 -8.56
CA PHE A 358 -3.75 -15.06 -8.91
C PHE A 358 -3.03 -15.98 -7.93
N TRP A 359 -3.74 -16.97 -7.40
CA TRP A 359 -3.18 -18.02 -6.57
C TRP A 359 -3.53 -19.37 -7.16
N GLN A 360 -2.53 -20.21 -7.40
CA GLN A 360 -2.67 -21.53 -8.04
C GLN A 360 -3.42 -21.44 -9.39
N GLY A 361 -3.13 -20.41 -10.18
CA GLY A 361 -3.77 -20.17 -11.48
C GLY A 361 -5.20 -19.63 -11.41
N GLN A 362 -5.78 -19.42 -10.22
CA GLN A 362 -7.12 -18.88 -10.02
C GLN A 362 -7.06 -17.42 -9.60
N LEU A 363 -7.93 -16.58 -10.16
CA LEU A 363 -8.08 -15.18 -9.75
C LEU A 363 -8.76 -15.12 -8.38
N VAL A 364 -8.04 -14.65 -7.36
CA VAL A 364 -8.54 -14.54 -5.97
C VAL A 364 -8.84 -13.12 -5.55
N VAL A 365 -8.18 -12.13 -6.17
CA VAL A 365 -8.42 -10.70 -5.92
C VAL A 365 -8.38 -9.98 -7.25
N ASP A 366 -9.37 -9.14 -7.51
CA ASP A 366 -9.43 -8.18 -8.61
C ASP A 366 -10.09 -6.92 -8.07
N LEU A 367 -9.27 -5.92 -7.76
CA LEU A 367 -9.72 -4.68 -7.15
C LEU A 367 -9.18 -3.50 -7.94
N TYR A 368 -10.02 -2.51 -8.13
CA TYR A 368 -9.63 -1.23 -8.69
C TYR A 368 -10.41 -0.11 -8.02
N GLY A 369 -9.85 1.10 -8.02
CA GLY A 369 -10.49 2.25 -7.42
C GLY A 369 -9.72 3.53 -7.65
N GLY A 370 -10.36 4.66 -7.38
CA GLY A 370 -9.82 5.99 -7.61
C GLY A 370 -10.14 6.55 -9.00
N PHE A 371 -9.26 7.39 -9.55
CA PHE A 371 -9.50 8.12 -10.80
C PHE A 371 -8.58 7.63 -11.91
N ALA A 372 -9.12 7.32 -13.10
CA ALA A 372 -8.36 7.11 -14.32
C ALA A 372 -7.68 8.41 -14.81
N ASP A 373 -8.32 9.55 -14.56
CA ASP A 373 -7.75 10.89 -14.76
C ASP A 373 -8.37 11.85 -13.76
N LYS A 374 -7.58 12.29 -12.78
CA LYS A 374 -8.04 13.22 -11.75
C LYS A 374 -8.29 14.63 -12.25
N SER A 375 -7.65 15.06 -13.35
CA SER A 375 -7.86 16.39 -13.89
C SER A 375 -9.28 16.55 -14.46
N SER A 376 -9.78 15.51 -15.11
CA SER A 376 -11.15 15.41 -15.60
C SER A 376 -12.11 14.75 -14.60
N LYS A 377 -11.59 14.19 -13.50
CA LYS A 377 -12.31 13.36 -12.52
C LYS A 377 -12.94 12.10 -13.14
N ALA A 378 -12.34 11.59 -14.22
CA ALA A 378 -12.74 10.31 -14.77
C ALA A 378 -12.41 9.21 -13.76
N GLU A 379 -13.41 8.46 -13.34
CA GLU A 379 -13.24 7.33 -12.41
C GLU A 379 -12.50 6.17 -13.08
N TRP A 380 -11.75 5.41 -12.29
CA TRP A 380 -11.18 4.14 -12.74
C TRP A 380 -12.31 3.13 -12.95
N LYS A 381 -12.34 2.53 -14.13
CA LYS A 381 -13.34 1.53 -14.53
C LYS A 381 -12.67 0.18 -14.76
N GLU A 382 -13.48 -0.87 -14.84
CA GLU A 382 -13.01 -2.22 -15.17
C GLU A 382 -12.21 -2.27 -16.48
N ASN A 383 -12.57 -1.42 -17.46
CA ASN A 383 -11.91 -1.35 -18.75
C ASN A 383 -10.73 -0.35 -18.81
N THR A 384 -10.33 0.25 -17.70
CA THR A 384 -9.20 1.20 -17.67
C THR A 384 -7.86 0.47 -17.79
N ARG A 385 -7.00 0.95 -18.70
CA ARG A 385 -5.68 0.37 -18.99
C ARG A 385 -4.54 1.31 -18.57
N THR A 386 -3.37 0.75 -18.27
CA THR A 386 -2.14 1.51 -17.91
C THR A 386 -0.87 0.79 -18.36
N ALA A 387 0.28 1.47 -18.29
CA ALA A 387 1.51 1.04 -18.95
C ALA A 387 2.29 -0.07 -18.19
N VAL A 388 2.88 -1.02 -18.93
CA VAL A 388 3.65 -2.20 -18.43
C VAL A 388 4.72 -2.66 -19.45
N ALA A 389 5.78 -3.35 -19.01
CA ALA A 389 6.80 -3.99 -19.86
C ALA A 389 6.55 -5.50 -20.08
N ALA A 390 7.02 -6.07 -21.22
CA ALA A 390 6.58 -7.39 -21.72
C ALA A 390 7.64 -8.52 -21.74
N LEU A 391 7.14 -9.77 -21.80
CA LEU A 391 7.78 -11.07 -21.47
C LEU A 391 8.21 -11.94 -22.68
N ALA A 392 8.17 -11.40 -23.88
CA ALA A 392 8.01 -12.21 -25.10
C ALA A 392 9.23 -13.06 -25.55
N VAL A 393 10.45 -12.72 -25.16
CA VAL A 393 11.67 -13.39 -25.69
C VAL A 393 11.80 -14.84 -25.22
N HIS A 394 11.27 -15.18 -24.04
CA HIS A 394 11.42 -16.52 -23.47
C HIS A 394 10.62 -17.59 -24.19
N MET A 395 9.51 -17.24 -24.87
CA MET A 395 8.71 -18.20 -25.63
C MET A 395 9.39 -18.67 -26.92
N LEU A 396 10.29 -17.87 -27.49
CA LEU A 396 11.04 -18.28 -28.68
C LEU A 396 12.11 -19.33 -28.34
N VAL A 397 12.67 -19.29 -27.13
CA VAL A 397 13.68 -20.27 -26.66
C VAL A 397 13.09 -21.67 -26.55
N GLU A 398 11.84 -21.77 -26.11
CA GLU A 398 11.19 -23.06 -25.91
C GLU A 398 10.87 -23.79 -27.24
N ARG A 399 10.59 -23.05 -28.32
CA ARG A 399 10.26 -23.65 -29.63
C ARG A 399 11.46 -24.30 -30.33
N ASN A 400 12.58 -24.55 -29.61
CA ASN A 400 13.86 -25.06 -30.09
C ASN A 400 14.49 -24.25 -31.24
N SER A 401 14.07 -22.99 -31.43
CA SER A 401 14.60 -22.11 -32.49
C SER A 401 15.87 -21.37 -32.07
N LEU A 402 16.21 -21.32 -30.78
CA LEU A 402 17.43 -20.69 -30.27
C LEU A 402 17.89 -21.27 -28.92
N ALA A 403 19.18 -21.14 -28.64
CA ALA A 403 19.75 -21.31 -27.30
C ALA A 403 20.09 -19.95 -26.68
N TYR A 404 19.99 -19.80 -25.35
CA TYR A 404 20.42 -18.58 -24.66
C TYR A 404 21.89 -18.21 -24.93
N SER A 405 22.74 -19.22 -25.12
CA SER A 405 24.17 -19.08 -25.44
C SER A 405 24.44 -18.80 -26.91
N ASP A 406 23.43 -18.80 -27.79
CA ASP A 406 23.66 -18.45 -29.19
C ASP A 406 24.12 -17.00 -29.31
N ALA A 407 25.13 -16.77 -30.17
CA ALA A 407 25.54 -15.43 -30.54
C ALA A 407 24.42 -14.74 -31.32
N VAL A 408 24.12 -13.48 -31.00
CA VAL A 408 23.11 -12.68 -31.70
C VAL A 408 23.45 -12.55 -33.19
N SER A 409 24.75 -12.48 -33.50
CA SER A 409 25.30 -12.42 -34.87
C SER A 409 24.91 -13.61 -35.74
N LYS A 410 24.59 -14.77 -35.15
CA LYS A 410 24.07 -15.96 -35.86
C LYS A 410 22.76 -15.67 -36.59
N PHE A 411 21.90 -14.86 -35.99
CA PHE A 411 20.57 -14.51 -36.52
C PHE A 411 20.54 -13.09 -37.12
N TRP A 412 21.44 -12.22 -36.65
CA TRP A 412 21.57 -10.83 -37.09
C TRP A 412 23.03 -10.51 -37.41
N PRO A 413 23.56 -10.92 -38.58
CA PRO A 413 24.97 -10.76 -38.92
C PRO A 413 25.48 -9.32 -38.84
N GLU A 414 24.65 -8.35 -39.23
CA GLU A 414 24.99 -6.92 -39.20
C GLU A 414 25.17 -6.38 -37.77
N PHE A 415 24.63 -7.08 -36.76
CA PHE A 415 24.83 -6.73 -35.35
C PHE A 415 26.29 -6.85 -34.94
N ALA A 416 27.09 -7.73 -35.58
CA ALA A 416 28.46 -8.04 -35.19
C ALA A 416 29.44 -6.84 -35.29
N LYS A 417 29.01 -5.72 -35.87
CA LYS A 417 29.82 -4.49 -35.97
C LYS A 417 30.23 -3.95 -34.59
N ASN A 418 31.36 -3.27 -34.53
CA ASN A 418 31.84 -2.51 -33.36
C ASN A 418 32.09 -3.36 -32.08
N GLY A 419 32.58 -4.60 -32.23
CA GLY A 419 32.93 -5.46 -31.09
C GLY A 419 31.73 -6.16 -30.45
N LYS A 420 30.70 -6.46 -31.25
CA LYS A 420 29.44 -7.08 -30.80
C LYS A 420 29.27 -8.52 -31.31
N GLU A 421 30.28 -9.08 -31.98
CA GLU A 421 30.27 -10.40 -32.61
C GLU A 421 29.96 -11.54 -31.63
N ASN A 422 30.42 -11.43 -30.38
CA ASN A 422 30.30 -12.46 -29.35
C ASN A 422 29.15 -12.21 -28.36
N VAL A 423 28.33 -11.19 -28.57
CA VAL A 423 27.18 -10.92 -27.69
C VAL A 423 26.17 -12.04 -27.84
N THR A 424 25.80 -12.65 -26.73
CA THR A 424 24.80 -13.73 -26.69
C THR A 424 23.38 -13.19 -26.48
N ILE A 425 22.38 -14.03 -26.73
CA ILE A 425 20.99 -13.72 -26.41
C ILE A 425 20.81 -13.53 -24.90
N GLU A 426 21.50 -14.35 -24.10
CA GLU A 426 21.56 -14.19 -22.65
C GLU A 426 22.16 -12.85 -22.21
N ASP A 427 23.17 -12.34 -22.91
CA ASP A 427 23.74 -11.01 -22.62
C ASP A 427 22.73 -9.88 -22.86
N ILE A 428 21.86 -9.99 -23.86
CA ILE A 428 20.78 -9.01 -24.06
C ILE A 428 19.78 -9.09 -22.91
N LEU A 429 19.34 -10.31 -22.57
CA LEU A 429 18.33 -10.55 -21.53
C LEU A 429 18.80 -10.14 -20.12
N ASN A 430 20.09 -10.29 -19.85
CA ASN A 430 20.70 -9.88 -18.58
C ASN A 430 21.28 -8.47 -18.60
N HIS A 431 20.94 -7.64 -19.61
CA HIS A 431 21.43 -6.27 -19.74
C HIS A 431 22.97 -6.11 -19.79
N LYS A 432 23.69 -7.11 -20.33
CA LYS A 432 25.15 -7.14 -20.48
C LYS A 432 25.66 -6.72 -21.87
N ALA A 433 24.77 -6.54 -22.85
CA ALA A 433 25.13 -6.21 -24.22
C ALA A 433 25.82 -4.83 -24.41
N GLY A 434 25.80 -3.96 -23.40
CA GLY A 434 26.44 -2.65 -23.49
C GLY A 434 25.68 -1.62 -24.31
N LEU A 435 24.39 -1.81 -24.58
CA LEU A 435 23.60 -0.96 -25.47
C LEU A 435 22.52 -0.16 -24.72
N ALA A 436 22.78 0.24 -23.47
CA ALA A 436 21.80 0.94 -22.64
C ALA A 436 21.49 2.35 -23.16
N ALA A 437 22.49 3.09 -23.64
CA ALA A 437 22.32 4.40 -24.25
C ALA A 437 22.71 4.36 -25.74
N ILE A 438 21.77 4.78 -26.59
CA ILE A 438 21.97 4.93 -28.03
C ILE A 438 22.41 6.37 -28.31
N ASP A 439 23.46 6.55 -29.12
CA ASP A 439 24.02 7.85 -29.47
C ASP A 439 23.26 8.52 -30.61
N THR A 440 22.82 7.75 -31.60
CA THR A 440 22.01 8.27 -32.70
C THR A 440 20.61 8.60 -32.23
N PRO A 441 20.11 9.84 -32.43
CA PRO A 441 18.75 10.20 -32.04
C PRO A 441 17.71 9.31 -32.72
N ILE A 442 16.81 8.72 -31.93
CA ILE A 442 15.70 7.92 -32.42
C ILE A 442 14.48 8.83 -32.57
N LEU A 443 14.06 9.09 -33.81
CA LEU A 443 12.91 9.93 -34.09
C LEU A 443 11.60 9.13 -33.95
N ILE A 444 10.53 9.80 -33.52
CA ILE A 444 9.22 9.17 -33.34
C ILE A 444 8.71 8.49 -34.62
N LYS A 445 8.93 9.14 -35.78
CA LYS A 445 8.58 8.59 -37.10
C LYS A 445 9.29 7.28 -37.42
N ASP A 446 10.53 7.14 -36.97
CA ASP A 446 11.34 5.95 -37.25
C ASP A 446 10.90 4.80 -36.34
N ALA A 447 10.57 5.11 -35.08
CA ALA A 447 10.00 4.15 -34.14
C ALA A 447 8.60 3.66 -34.57
N LEU A 448 7.80 4.51 -35.22
CA LEU A 448 6.46 4.15 -35.72
C LEU A 448 6.50 3.33 -37.02
N PHE A 449 7.34 3.74 -37.98
CA PHE A 449 7.19 3.28 -39.37
C PHE A 449 8.44 2.61 -39.95
N ASN A 450 9.61 2.75 -39.32
CA ASN A 450 10.88 2.31 -39.91
C ASN A 450 11.65 1.35 -38.99
N PRO A 451 11.16 0.13 -38.75
CA PRO A 451 11.87 -0.85 -37.91
C PRO A 451 13.28 -1.17 -38.45
N LYS A 452 13.47 -1.15 -39.78
CA LYS A 452 14.80 -1.28 -40.40
C LYS A 452 15.74 -0.14 -40.00
N LYS A 453 15.24 1.09 -39.85
CA LYS A 453 16.07 2.21 -39.43
C LYS A 453 16.52 2.06 -37.98
N ILE A 454 15.64 1.54 -37.12
CA ILE A 454 15.98 1.21 -35.73
C ILE A 454 17.05 0.11 -35.69
N SER A 455 16.96 -0.92 -36.55
CA SER A 455 17.99 -1.96 -36.64
C SER A 455 19.34 -1.38 -37.05
N GLU A 456 19.38 -0.56 -38.10
CA GLU A 456 20.61 0.12 -38.55
C GLU A 456 21.26 0.95 -37.43
N ILE A 457 20.45 1.67 -36.64
CA ILE A 457 20.95 2.46 -35.51
C ILE A 457 21.63 1.55 -34.48
N ILE A 458 21.00 0.43 -34.12
CA ILE A 458 21.54 -0.53 -33.16
C ILE A 458 22.82 -1.20 -33.68
N GLU A 459 22.87 -1.56 -34.97
CA GLU A 459 24.02 -2.17 -35.62
C GLU A 459 25.26 -1.27 -35.53
N HIS A 460 25.09 0.04 -35.81
CA HIS A 460 26.18 1.02 -35.78
C HIS A 460 26.51 1.54 -34.37
N GLN A 461 25.65 1.27 -33.38
CA GLN A 461 25.95 1.65 -32.00
C GLN A 461 27.19 0.91 -31.50
N LYS A 462 28.17 1.66 -31.00
CA LYS A 462 29.29 1.12 -30.23
C LYS A 462 28.81 0.81 -28.81
N PRO A 463 29.11 -0.37 -28.25
CA PRO A 463 28.80 -0.67 -26.85
C PRO A 463 29.34 0.41 -25.91
N ASN A 464 28.50 0.84 -24.97
CA ASN A 464 28.83 1.79 -23.91
C ASN A 464 29.88 1.23 -22.93
N TRP A 465 29.99 -0.10 -22.85
CA TRP A 465 31.04 -0.85 -22.17
C TRP A 465 31.28 -2.15 -22.93
N GLU A 466 32.39 -2.85 -22.65
CA GLU A 466 32.71 -4.14 -23.26
C GLU A 466 31.62 -5.17 -22.91
N PRO A 467 30.93 -5.77 -23.91
CA PRO A 467 29.83 -6.68 -23.64
C PRO A 467 30.23 -7.86 -22.73
N GLY A 468 29.31 -8.32 -21.89
CA GLY A 468 29.55 -9.40 -20.94
C GLY A 468 30.29 -8.99 -19.65
N THR A 469 31.09 -7.90 -19.68
CA THR A 469 31.91 -7.48 -18.52
C THR A 469 31.12 -6.80 -17.40
N LYS A 470 30.00 -6.15 -17.74
CA LYS A 470 29.11 -5.43 -16.80
C LYS A 470 27.67 -5.62 -17.23
N SER A 471 26.73 -5.54 -16.28
CA SER A 471 25.30 -5.41 -16.56
C SER A 471 24.82 -4.01 -16.17
N GLY A 472 24.01 -3.41 -17.04
CA GLY A 472 23.46 -2.07 -16.86
C GLY A 472 22.13 -1.90 -17.59
N TYR A 473 21.10 -1.48 -16.87
CA TYR A 473 19.70 -1.50 -17.31
C TYR A 473 19.47 -0.81 -18.66
N HIS A 474 18.92 -1.54 -19.62
CA HIS A 474 18.62 -1.06 -20.98
C HIS A 474 17.18 -0.55 -21.05
N ALA A 475 16.87 0.54 -20.34
CA ALA A 475 15.47 0.95 -20.07
C ALA A 475 14.55 1.04 -21.31
N VAL A 476 15.07 1.53 -22.44
CA VAL A 476 14.29 1.68 -23.70
C VAL A 476 14.85 0.80 -24.81
N SER A 477 16.17 0.71 -24.92
CA SER A 477 16.82 -0.07 -25.97
C SER A 477 16.54 -1.58 -25.86
N PHE A 478 16.22 -2.09 -24.67
CA PHE A 478 15.84 -3.49 -24.47
C PHE A 478 14.70 -3.91 -25.40
N GLY A 479 13.59 -3.16 -25.43
CA GLY A 479 12.44 -3.58 -26.23
C GLY A 479 12.74 -3.62 -27.73
N TRP A 480 13.51 -2.67 -28.28
CA TRP A 480 13.93 -2.74 -29.68
C TRP A 480 14.95 -3.82 -29.97
N LEU A 481 15.90 -4.08 -29.06
CA LEU A 481 16.83 -5.21 -29.20
C LEU A 481 16.07 -6.52 -29.29
N THR A 482 15.11 -6.72 -28.38
CA THR A 482 14.29 -7.93 -28.36
C THR A 482 13.36 -8.02 -29.57
N ASP A 483 12.77 -6.92 -30.04
CA ASP A 483 11.97 -6.89 -31.26
C ASP A 483 12.77 -7.28 -32.51
N GLN A 484 13.98 -6.74 -32.65
CA GLN A 484 14.84 -7.07 -33.79
C GLN A 484 15.30 -8.53 -33.79
N LEU A 485 15.43 -9.16 -32.61
CA LEU A 485 15.65 -10.59 -32.48
C LEU A 485 14.40 -11.38 -32.94
N VAL A 486 13.22 -11.04 -32.41
CA VAL A 486 11.97 -11.75 -32.76
C VAL A 486 11.70 -11.71 -34.25
N ARG A 487 11.84 -10.55 -34.89
CA ARG A 487 11.63 -10.40 -36.34
C ARG A 487 12.53 -11.28 -37.21
N ARG A 488 13.73 -11.63 -36.71
CA ARG A 488 14.71 -12.45 -37.45
C ARG A 488 14.57 -13.94 -37.15
N ILE A 489 14.12 -14.26 -35.94
CA ILE A 489 14.03 -15.64 -35.46
C ILE A 489 12.66 -16.24 -35.76
N ASP A 490 11.59 -15.47 -35.63
CA ASP A 490 10.24 -15.93 -35.93
C ASP A 490 10.14 -16.27 -37.43
N SER A 491 9.66 -17.48 -37.73
CA SER A 491 9.60 -17.97 -39.10
C SER A 491 8.67 -17.16 -40.01
N LYS A 492 7.74 -16.38 -39.43
CA LYS A 492 6.84 -15.48 -40.16
C LYS A 492 7.39 -14.05 -40.25
N GLY A 493 8.53 -13.76 -39.62
CA GLY A 493 9.13 -12.43 -39.58
C GLY A 493 8.32 -11.38 -38.84
N ARG A 494 7.43 -11.80 -37.93
CA ARG A 494 6.52 -10.93 -37.18
C ARG A 494 7.26 -9.97 -36.26
N SER A 495 6.67 -8.81 -35.99
CA SER A 495 7.12 -7.94 -34.90
C SER A 495 6.95 -8.60 -33.54
N MET A 496 7.62 -8.03 -32.53
CA MET A 496 7.39 -8.44 -31.14
C MET A 496 5.93 -8.29 -30.73
N ALA A 497 5.31 -7.19 -31.12
CA ALA A 497 3.92 -6.92 -30.80
C ALA A 497 2.97 -7.90 -31.49
N GLU A 498 3.18 -8.18 -32.77
CA GLU A 498 2.41 -9.18 -33.52
C GLU A 498 2.57 -10.58 -32.93
N PHE A 499 3.81 -10.95 -32.56
CA PHE A 499 4.09 -12.23 -31.93
C PHE A 499 3.35 -12.36 -30.58
N VAL A 500 3.48 -11.37 -29.70
CA VAL A 500 2.78 -11.34 -28.41
C VAL A 500 1.27 -11.37 -28.60
N ARG A 501 0.76 -10.60 -29.56
CA ARG A 501 -0.66 -10.55 -29.86
C ARG A 501 -1.17 -11.92 -30.26
N ASP A 502 -0.56 -12.53 -31.26
CA ASP A 502 -1.07 -13.76 -31.85
C ASP A 502 -0.85 -14.98 -30.94
N GLU A 503 0.27 -15.04 -30.20
CA GLU A 503 0.66 -16.22 -29.42
C GLU A 503 0.20 -16.16 -27.96
N ILE A 504 0.04 -14.96 -27.39
CA ILE A 504 -0.29 -14.75 -25.97
C ILE A 504 -1.66 -14.10 -25.84
N THR A 505 -1.85 -12.90 -26.37
CA THR A 505 -2.99 -12.09 -25.93
C THR A 505 -4.30 -12.50 -26.58
N HIS A 506 -4.31 -12.64 -27.91
CA HIS A 506 -5.49 -12.99 -28.69
C HIS A 506 -5.94 -14.44 -28.47
N LYS A 507 -4.98 -15.36 -28.26
CA LYS A 507 -5.27 -16.78 -27.99
C LYS A 507 -5.92 -17.01 -26.62
N HIS A 508 -5.68 -16.11 -25.67
CA HIS A 508 -6.09 -16.26 -24.27
C HIS A 508 -7.07 -15.18 -23.79
N ASP A 509 -7.61 -14.37 -24.71
CA ASP A 509 -8.55 -13.27 -24.41
C ASP A 509 -7.99 -12.29 -23.36
N ILE A 510 -6.72 -11.92 -23.50
CA ILE A 510 -5.99 -11.06 -22.56
C ILE A 510 -5.92 -9.64 -23.14
N ASP A 511 -6.37 -8.65 -22.37
CA ASP A 511 -6.35 -7.23 -22.76
C ASP A 511 -5.01 -6.56 -22.44
N PHE A 512 -3.98 -6.94 -23.18
CA PHE A 512 -2.62 -6.39 -23.12
C PHE A 512 -2.10 -6.08 -24.52
N HIS A 513 -1.51 -4.89 -24.69
CA HIS A 513 -1.12 -4.36 -25.99
C HIS A 513 0.31 -3.87 -25.99
N LEU A 514 1.07 -4.27 -27.01
CA LEU A 514 2.30 -3.61 -27.43
C LEU A 514 1.97 -2.88 -28.72
N GLY A 515 1.83 -1.56 -28.69
CA GLY A 515 1.29 -0.81 -29.83
C GLY A 515 -0.25 -0.77 -29.82
N LEU A 516 -0.85 -0.05 -28.86
CA LEU A 516 -2.30 0.11 -28.76
C LEU A 516 -2.82 0.99 -29.91
N PRO A 517 -3.90 0.57 -30.63
CA PRO A 517 -4.51 1.41 -31.66
C PRO A 517 -4.98 2.75 -31.12
N LEU A 518 -4.80 3.81 -31.91
CA LEU A 518 -5.17 5.18 -31.51
C LEU A 518 -6.66 5.30 -31.14
N THR A 519 -7.52 4.50 -31.79
CA THR A 519 -8.97 4.43 -31.51
C THR A 519 -9.31 4.00 -30.09
N GLU A 520 -8.41 3.28 -29.41
CA GLU A 520 -8.62 2.79 -28.04
C GLU A 520 -7.94 3.67 -26.97
N SER A 521 -7.28 4.76 -27.36
CA SER A 521 -6.53 5.64 -26.46
C SER A 521 -7.38 6.22 -25.33
N TYR A 522 -8.70 6.35 -25.52
CA TYR A 522 -9.63 6.88 -24.52
C TYR A 522 -9.79 5.97 -23.28
N THR A 523 -9.35 4.72 -23.36
CA THR A 523 -9.39 3.75 -22.25
C THR A 523 -8.16 3.82 -21.34
N VAL A 524 -7.11 4.54 -21.78
CA VAL A 524 -5.83 4.60 -21.08
C VAL A 524 -5.88 5.66 -19.98
N SER A 525 -5.48 5.28 -18.77
CA SER A 525 -5.38 6.22 -17.65
C SER A 525 -4.30 7.27 -17.87
N ARG A 526 -4.52 8.49 -17.37
CA ARG A 526 -3.57 9.60 -17.50
C ARG A 526 -2.60 9.62 -16.32
N LEU A 527 -1.34 9.27 -16.56
CA LEU A 527 -0.26 9.29 -15.57
C LEU A 527 -0.12 10.66 -14.92
N SER A 528 0.05 10.67 -13.60
CA SER A 528 0.23 11.89 -12.80
C SER A 528 1.61 11.91 -12.15
N MET A 529 2.22 13.09 -12.12
CA MET A 529 3.53 13.29 -11.50
C MET A 529 3.38 13.80 -10.06
N PRO A 530 4.22 13.35 -9.12
CA PRO A 530 4.19 13.83 -7.75
C PRO A 530 4.60 15.30 -7.70
N ASN A 531 3.87 16.11 -6.95
CA ASN A 531 4.33 17.47 -6.66
C ASN A 531 5.48 17.46 -5.63
N TRP A 532 6.18 18.59 -5.52
CA TRP A 532 7.32 18.76 -4.62
C TRP A 532 7.00 18.47 -3.14
N MET A 533 5.80 18.86 -2.68
CA MET A 533 5.39 18.64 -1.29
C MET A 533 5.32 17.15 -0.94
N TYR A 534 4.84 16.32 -1.88
CA TYR A 534 4.81 14.87 -1.69
C TYR A 534 6.21 14.26 -1.72
N ILE A 535 7.08 14.69 -2.65
CA ILE A 535 8.47 14.24 -2.69
C ILE A 535 9.15 14.51 -1.34
N MET A 536 8.95 15.72 -0.78
CA MET A 536 9.48 16.07 0.54
C MET A 536 8.90 15.21 1.65
N ARG A 537 7.60 14.91 1.62
CA ARG A 537 6.96 14.00 2.58
C ARG A 537 7.59 12.61 2.54
N GLU A 538 7.83 12.06 1.35
CA GLU A 538 8.46 10.74 1.20
C GLU A 538 9.92 10.75 1.65
N VAL A 539 10.65 11.85 1.41
CA VAL A 539 12.03 12.02 1.93
C VAL A 539 12.06 12.08 3.46
N LEU A 540 11.10 12.74 4.08
CA LEU A 540 10.98 12.79 5.54
C LEU A 540 10.60 11.42 6.13
N TYR A 541 9.79 10.64 5.40
CA TYR A 541 9.39 9.29 5.81
C TYR A 541 10.53 8.27 5.65
N ASP A 542 11.21 8.30 4.52
CA ASP A 542 12.38 7.46 4.24
C ASP A 542 13.55 8.31 3.74
N PRO A 543 14.51 8.65 4.62
CA PRO A 543 15.69 9.42 4.25
C PRO A 543 16.54 8.79 3.13
N ARG A 544 16.42 7.48 2.88
CA ARG A 544 17.12 6.83 1.73
C ARG A 544 16.59 7.31 0.39
N THR A 545 15.34 7.77 0.32
CA THR A 545 14.77 8.41 -0.86
C THR A 545 15.60 9.60 -1.30
N LEU A 546 16.23 10.33 -0.36
CA LEU A 546 17.14 11.43 -0.68
C LEU A 546 18.41 10.96 -1.38
N ALA A 547 18.99 9.83 -0.92
CA ALA A 547 20.15 9.23 -1.57
C ALA A 547 19.81 8.76 -2.99
N PHE A 548 18.65 8.13 -3.17
CA PHE A 548 18.15 7.73 -4.48
C PHE A 548 17.87 8.93 -5.41
N LEU A 549 17.18 9.96 -4.92
CA LEU A 549 16.97 11.22 -5.64
C LEU A 549 18.30 11.88 -6.02
N GLY A 550 19.29 11.81 -5.13
CA GLY A 550 20.66 12.26 -5.38
C GLY A 550 21.34 11.49 -6.52
N ILE A 551 21.25 10.16 -6.52
CA ILE A 551 21.76 9.29 -7.60
C ILE A 551 21.07 9.65 -8.94
N LEU A 552 19.77 9.95 -8.91
CA LEU A 552 19.03 10.35 -10.11
C LEU A 552 19.37 11.76 -10.61
N HIS A 553 19.47 12.76 -9.74
CA HIS A 553 19.45 14.19 -10.13
C HIS A 553 20.80 14.93 -10.02
N ILE A 554 21.77 14.43 -9.23
CA ILE A 554 23.04 15.14 -8.93
C ILE A 554 24.17 14.72 -9.90
N ARG A 555 23.94 13.74 -10.78
CA ARG A 555 24.98 13.22 -11.67
C ARG A 555 25.26 14.14 -12.86
N SER A 556 26.50 14.07 -13.35
CA SER A 556 26.96 14.79 -14.54
C SER A 556 26.00 14.58 -15.73
N LYS A 557 25.77 15.67 -16.48
CA LYS A 557 24.96 15.69 -17.70
C LYS A 557 25.46 14.72 -18.78
N ASN A 558 26.71 14.25 -18.69
CA ASN A 558 27.30 13.28 -19.61
C ASN A 558 27.31 11.84 -19.08
N SER A 559 26.68 11.57 -17.94
CA SER A 559 26.53 10.20 -17.43
C SER A 559 25.71 9.32 -18.39
N LEU A 560 25.97 8.02 -18.35
CA LEU A 560 25.29 7.03 -19.19
C LEU A 560 23.76 7.05 -18.99
N ARG A 561 23.31 7.15 -17.73
CA ARG A 561 21.90 7.37 -17.38
C ARG A 561 21.30 8.59 -18.06
N SER A 562 22.02 9.71 -18.06
CA SER A 562 21.54 10.96 -18.68
C SER A 562 21.49 10.88 -20.21
N ARG A 563 22.36 10.08 -20.85
CA ARG A 563 22.27 9.79 -22.28
C ARG A 563 21.06 8.91 -22.59
N MET A 564 20.88 7.82 -21.83
CA MET A 564 19.71 6.93 -21.93
C MET A 564 18.38 7.69 -21.73
N ALA A 565 18.30 8.57 -20.73
CA ALA A 565 17.07 9.32 -20.44
C ALA A 565 16.76 10.45 -21.45
N ARG A 566 17.71 10.83 -22.32
CA ARG A 566 17.52 11.88 -23.34
C ARG A 566 17.19 11.33 -24.72
N ASN A 567 17.45 10.05 -24.98
CA ASN A 567 17.23 9.44 -26.27
C ASN A 567 16.44 8.13 -26.11
N PRO A 568 15.20 8.05 -26.62
CA PRO A 568 14.52 9.05 -27.45
C PRO A 568 14.03 10.30 -26.70
N GLU A 569 14.13 11.48 -27.33
CA GLU A 569 13.66 12.75 -26.73
C GLU A 569 12.14 12.79 -26.48
N TRP A 570 11.38 11.99 -27.24
CA TRP A 570 9.93 11.89 -27.14
C TRP A 570 9.44 10.96 -26.02
N ILE A 571 10.33 10.24 -25.32
CA ILE A 571 10.04 9.59 -24.04
C ILE A 571 10.67 10.44 -22.92
N ASN A 572 9.94 11.47 -22.48
CA ASN A 572 10.38 12.39 -21.45
C ASN A 572 9.40 12.38 -20.28
N ILE A 573 9.90 11.95 -19.13
CA ILE A 573 9.17 11.84 -17.88
C ILE A 573 9.88 12.72 -16.85
N ASN A 574 9.31 13.88 -16.58
CA ASN A 574 9.78 14.83 -15.58
C ASN A 574 8.61 15.46 -14.83
N SER A 575 8.91 16.23 -13.78
CA SER A 575 7.88 16.81 -12.91
C SER A 575 6.90 17.78 -13.60
N LYS A 576 7.18 18.21 -14.84
CA LYS A 576 6.35 19.15 -15.63
C LYS A 576 5.74 18.50 -16.88
N ILE A 577 6.39 17.49 -17.44
CA ILE A 577 6.03 16.87 -18.72
C ILE A 577 6.14 15.36 -18.57
N CYS A 578 5.04 14.66 -18.84
CA CYS A 578 5.01 13.20 -18.99
C CYS A 578 4.51 12.89 -20.40
N THR A 579 5.42 12.61 -21.33
CA THR A 579 5.06 12.33 -22.74
C THR A 579 4.34 11.00 -22.91
N LEU A 580 4.41 10.12 -21.90
CA LEU A 580 3.62 8.89 -21.85
C LEU A 580 2.10 9.12 -21.82
N ASN A 581 1.64 10.36 -21.61
CA ASN A 581 0.24 10.73 -21.75
C ASN A 581 -0.15 11.18 -23.16
N ASN A 582 0.78 11.18 -24.13
CA ASN A 582 0.48 11.52 -25.52
C ASN A 582 -0.06 10.28 -26.24
N PRO A 583 -1.31 10.28 -26.74
CA PRO A 583 -1.86 9.12 -27.44
C PRO A 583 -1.12 8.77 -28.73
N GLU A 584 -0.38 9.71 -29.34
CA GLU A 584 0.38 9.46 -30.57
C GLU A 584 1.52 8.44 -30.40
N ILE A 585 1.99 8.21 -29.17
CA ILE A 585 3.05 7.22 -28.92
C ILE A 585 2.50 5.82 -28.59
N PHE A 586 1.20 5.68 -28.32
CA PHE A 586 0.58 4.40 -27.95
C PHE A 586 0.70 3.32 -29.04
N PRO A 587 0.63 3.64 -30.34
CA PRO A 587 0.81 2.64 -31.41
C PRO A 587 2.25 2.17 -31.58
N ILE A 588 3.24 2.76 -30.91
CA ILE A 588 4.65 2.37 -31.06
C ILE A 588 4.89 1.02 -30.40
N GLU A 589 5.42 0.06 -31.18
CA GLU A 589 5.80 -1.27 -30.71
C GLU A 589 7.11 -1.20 -29.88
N GLN A 590 7.01 -0.80 -28.61
CA GLN A 590 8.15 -0.68 -27.70
C GLN A 590 7.93 -1.48 -26.41
N ALA A 591 8.42 -2.72 -26.41
CA ALA A 591 8.22 -3.69 -25.33
C ALA A 591 8.90 -3.33 -23.99
N GLY A 592 9.89 -2.43 -23.99
CA GLY A 592 10.60 -2.03 -22.79
C GLY A 592 9.89 -0.96 -21.95
N ALA A 593 9.01 -0.16 -22.56
CA ALA A 593 8.46 1.02 -21.90
C ALA A 593 7.00 1.38 -22.24
N LEU A 594 6.42 0.86 -23.33
CA LEU A 594 5.12 1.33 -23.85
C LEU A 594 4.04 0.22 -23.96
N GLY A 595 4.20 -0.91 -23.27
CA GLY A 595 3.07 -1.85 -23.18
C GLY A 595 1.92 -1.25 -22.40
N ILE A 596 0.68 -1.58 -22.72
CA ILE A 596 -0.54 -1.02 -22.10
C ILE A 596 -1.51 -2.17 -21.82
N GLY A 597 -2.02 -2.29 -20.59
CA GLY A 597 -3.04 -3.28 -20.24
C GLY A 597 -3.58 -3.12 -18.83
N LYS A 598 -4.25 -4.16 -18.33
CA LYS A 598 -4.86 -4.18 -16.98
C LYS A 598 -4.08 -5.04 -16.01
N ALA A 599 -4.25 -4.80 -14.71
CA ALA A 599 -3.59 -5.60 -13.68
C ALA A 599 -3.99 -7.07 -13.76
N LYS A 600 -5.29 -7.34 -13.94
CA LYS A 600 -5.85 -8.68 -14.12
C LYS A 600 -5.20 -9.42 -15.29
N ASP A 601 -5.18 -8.79 -16.46
CA ASP A 601 -4.66 -9.36 -17.70
C ASP A 601 -3.17 -9.62 -17.61
N LEU A 602 -2.41 -8.68 -17.03
CA LEU A 602 -0.99 -8.88 -16.75
C LEU A 602 -0.75 -10.04 -15.79
N ALA A 603 -1.48 -10.11 -14.68
CA ALA A 603 -1.37 -11.23 -13.74
C ALA A 603 -1.76 -12.56 -14.39
N CYS A 604 -2.76 -12.56 -15.28
CA CYS A 604 -3.17 -13.74 -16.04
C CYS A 604 -2.04 -14.27 -16.93
N ILE A 605 -1.31 -13.40 -17.63
CA ILE A 605 -0.14 -13.80 -18.44
C ILE A 605 0.87 -14.58 -17.58
N PHE A 606 1.23 -14.04 -16.41
CA PHE A 606 2.20 -14.70 -15.54
C PHE A 606 1.65 -15.94 -14.83
N ALA A 607 0.34 -15.97 -14.52
CA ALA A 607 -0.30 -17.16 -13.96
C ALA A 607 -0.31 -18.32 -14.98
N LYS A 608 -0.54 -18.02 -16.25
CA LYS A 608 -0.43 -18.99 -17.36
C LYS A 608 1.02 -19.40 -17.65
N LEU A 609 1.97 -18.50 -17.44
CA LEU A 609 3.39 -18.85 -17.47
C LEU A 609 3.74 -19.86 -16.36
N LEU A 610 3.24 -19.66 -15.14
CA LEU A 610 3.47 -20.58 -14.02
C LEU A 610 2.77 -21.95 -14.18
N SER A 611 1.61 -21.99 -14.83
CA SER A 611 0.91 -23.25 -15.11
C SER A 611 1.63 -24.12 -16.16
N GLY A 612 2.65 -23.57 -16.82
CA GLY A 612 3.40 -24.24 -17.89
C GLY A 612 2.68 -24.22 -19.24
N GLU A 613 1.71 -23.32 -19.43
CA GLU A 613 0.97 -23.18 -20.68
C GLU A 613 1.81 -22.51 -21.78
N PHE A 614 2.72 -21.62 -21.39
CA PHE A 614 3.61 -20.89 -22.30
C PHE A 614 5.05 -21.37 -22.35
N LEU A 615 5.51 -22.05 -21.29
CA LEU A 615 6.89 -22.44 -21.10
C LEU A 615 6.98 -23.80 -20.41
N SER A 616 7.87 -24.65 -20.90
CA SER A 616 8.18 -25.94 -20.29
C SER A 616 8.70 -25.72 -18.87
N ARG A 617 8.45 -26.69 -17.98
CA ARG A 617 8.97 -26.64 -16.60
C ARG A 617 10.47 -26.40 -16.54
N LYS A 618 11.24 -26.99 -17.47
CA LYS A 618 12.70 -26.80 -17.55
C LYS A 618 13.07 -25.34 -17.83
N THR A 619 12.40 -24.70 -18.79
CA THR A 619 12.62 -23.28 -19.10
C THR A 619 12.17 -22.39 -17.94
N LEU A 620 11.01 -22.71 -17.33
CA LEU A 620 10.49 -21.99 -16.18
C LEU A 620 11.46 -22.05 -14.98
N GLU A 621 12.01 -23.22 -14.67
CA GLU A 621 13.02 -23.38 -13.62
C GLU A 621 14.31 -22.59 -13.91
N TYR A 622 14.70 -22.47 -15.18
CA TYR A 622 15.86 -21.68 -15.58
C TYR A 622 15.64 -20.18 -15.35
N ILE A 623 14.51 -19.64 -15.80
CA ILE A 623 14.20 -18.20 -15.66
C ILE A 623 13.81 -17.79 -14.24
N SER A 624 13.33 -18.75 -13.44
CA SER A 624 12.96 -18.54 -12.03
C SER A 624 14.16 -18.50 -11.09
N ARG A 625 15.40 -18.61 -11.60
CA ARG A 625 16.62 -18.52 -10.80
C ARG A 625 17.38 -17.24 -11.14
N PRO A 626 18.00 -16.56 -10.14
CA PRO A 626 18.85 -15.42 -10.39
C PRO A 626 20.06 -15.84 -11.22
N GLN A 627 20.19 -15.28 -12.42
CA GLN A 627 21.40 -15.43 -13.24
C GLN A 627 22.55 -14.52 -12.77
N MET A 628 22.24 -13.53 -11.93
CA MET A 628 23.20 -12.61 -11.33
C MET A 628 22.89 -12.46 -9.84
N ILE A 629 23.90 -12.64 -8.99
CA ILE A 629 23.78 -12.55 -7.52
C ILE A 629 24.66 -11.38 -7.03
N ASN A 630 24.11 -10.50 -6.19
CA ASN A 630 24.80 -9.35 -5.62
C ASN A 630 25.46 -8.41 -6.65
N HIS A 631 24.82 -8.28 -7.82
CA HIS A 631 25.27 -7.36 -8.86
C HIS A 631 24.84 -5.92 -8.54
N ARG A 632 25.65 -4.96 -9.01
CA ARG A 632 25.31 -3.53 -8.96
C ARG A 632 25.13 -3.05 -10.39
N ASP A 633 23.92 -2.59 -10.71
CA ASP A 633 23.60 -2.10 -12.03
C ASP A 633 24.53 -0.93 -12.45
N PHE A 634 25.14 -1.01 -13.62
CA PHE A 634 26.13 -0.02 -14.06
C PHE A 634 25.52 1.32 -14.51
N VAL A 635 24.23 1.34 -14.85
CA VAL A 635 23.50 2.52 -15.34
C VAL A 635 22.83 3.26 -14.18
N LEU A 636 22.05 2.53 -13.38
CA LEU A 636 21.27 3.00 -12.24
C LEU A 636 22.09 3.05 -10.95
N MET A 637 23.16 2.25 -10.83
CA MET A 637 24.08 2.21 -9.68
C MET A 637 23.41 1.86 -8.36
N VAL A 638 22.30 1.14 -8.43
CA VAL A 638 21.58 0.55 -7.29
C VAL A 638 21.95 -0.93 -7.17
N PRO A 639 21.94 -1.50 -5.95
CA PRO A 639 22.09 -2.93 -5.78
C PRO A 639 20.87 -3.66 -6.35
N ASP A 640 21.11 -4.64 -7.22
CA ASP A 640 20.03 -5.43 -7.80
C ASP A 640 19.54 -6.44 -6.77
N LYS A 641 18.25 -6.37 -6.45
CA LYS A 641 17.56 -7.43 -5.71
C LYS A 641 16.81 -8.26 -6.72
N TRP A 642 17.04 -9.57 -6.67
CA TRP A 642 16.32 -10.50 -7.52
C TRP A 642 14.83 -10.49 -7.19
N LEU A 643 14.02 -10.33 -8.22
CA LEU A 643 12.57 -10.43 -8.20
C LEU A 643 12.19 -11.19 -9.47
N PHE A 644 11.43 -12.28 -9.32
CA PHE A 644 10.79 -12.89 -10.47
C PHE A 644 9.53 -12.08 -10.82
N GLY A 645 9.57 -11.39 -11.95
CA GLY A 645 8.64 -10.32 -12.31
C GLY A 645 9.39 -9.06 -12.74
N HIS A 646 8.73 -7.90 -12.71
CA HIS A 646 9.38 -6.64 -13.07
C HIS A 646 8.67 -5.43 -12.44
N PRO A 647 9.39 -4.51 -11.77
CA PRO A 647 8.83 -3.22 -11.37
C PRO A 647 8.85 -2.25 -12.56
N GLY A 648 7.74 -1.57 -12.79
CA GLY A 648 7.63 -0.48 -13.76
C GLY A 648 7.91 0.88 -13.11
N PHE A 649 8.24 1.85 -13.97
CA PHE A 649 8.36 3.25 -13.54
C PHE A 649 6.99 3.74 -13.05
N GLY A 650 6.98 4.43 -11.91
CA GLY A 650 5.75 4.89 -11.24
C GLY A 650 5.09 3.87 -10.31
N GLY A 651 5.80 2.82 -9.89
CA GLY A 651 5.32 1.91 -8.86
C GLY A 651 4.36 0.83 -9.34
N THR A 652 4.08 0.76 -10.64
CA THR A 652 3.48 -0.43 -11.26
C THR A 652 4.44 -1.60 -11.09
N THR A 653 3.94 -2.82 -10.88
CA THR A 653 4.80 -3.98 -10.68
C THR A 653 4.03 -5.26 -10.92
N VAL A 654 4.74 -6.26 -11.41
CA VAL A 654 4.31 -7.66 -11.36
C VAL A 654 5.31 -8.45 -10.54
N MET A 655 4.82 -9.23 -9.59
CA MET A 655 5.60 -10.08 -8.71
C MET A 655 5.08 -11.50 -8.82
N VAL A 656 6.00 -12.45 -8.95
CA VAL A 656 5.68 -13.85 -9.19
C VAL A 656 6.45 -14.71 -8.19
N SER A 657 5.75 -15.58 -7.46
CA SER A 657 6.33 -16.63 -6.63
C SER A 657 6.00 -17.99 -7.27
N PRO A 658 6.96 -18.62 -7.96
CA PRO A 658 6.76 -19.94 -8.56
C PRO A 658 6.46 -21.03 -7.52
N ASP A 659 7.11 -20.97 -6.35
CA ASP A 659 6.98 -21.95 -5.28
C ASP A 659 5.57 -21.93 -4.67
N ASP A 660 5.02 -20.74 -4.44
CA ASP A 660 3.67 -20.55 -3.89
C ASP A 660 2.58 -20.56 -4.97
N GLN A 661 2.96 -20.62 -6.25
CA GLN A 661 2.08 -20.42 -7.41
C GLN A 661 1.27 -19.12 -7.30
N LEU A 662 1.92 -18.04 -6.86
CA LEU A 662 1.30 -16.75 -6.57
C LEU A 662 1.77 -15.69 -7.57
N VAL A 663 0.84 -14.94 -8.13
CA VAL A 663 1.12 -13.80 -9.00
C VAL A 663 0.37 -12.59 -8.48
N ILE A 664 1.08 -11.47 -8.31
CA ILE A 664 0.51 -10.19 -7.91
C ILE A 664 0.88 -9.17 -8.98
N ALA A 665 -0.12 -8.60 -9.65
CA ALA A 665 0.05 -7.43 -10.48
C ALA A 665 -0.61 -6.23 -9.80
N TYR A 666 0.15 -5.15 -9.63
CA TYR A 666 -0.33 -3.89 -9.10
C TYR A 666 0.02 -2.79 -10.08
N LEU A 667 -0.98 -2.08 -10.58
CA LEU A 667 -0.81 -0.98 -11.50
C LEU A 667 -1.42 0.29 -10.92
N THR A 668 -0.67 1.39 -10.94
CA THR A 668 -1.07 2.69 -10.40
C THR A 668 -0.77 3.81 -11.40
N ILE A 669 -1.47 4.94 -11.27
CA ILE A 669 -1.31 6.15 -12.10
C ILE A 669 -0.25 7.08 -11.51
N CYS A 670 0.11 6.83 -10.27
CA CYS A 670 0.90 7.76 -9.51
C CYS A 670 2.39 7.49 -9.67
N ASP A 671 3.14 8.42 -10.23
CA ASP A 671 4.60 8.31 -10.19
C ASP A 671 5.08 8.41 -8.74
N GLN A 672 5.32 7.26 -8.13
CA GLN A 672 6.09 7.15 -6.90
C GLN A 672 7.51 6.74 -7.29
N LEU A 673 8.48 7.44 -6.68
CA LEU A 673 9.88 7.02 -6.58
C LEU A 673 9.92 5.52 -6.23
N PRO A 674 10.94 4.78 -6.70
CA PRO A 674 10.87 3.33 -6.81
C PRO A 674 10.45 2.68 -5.51
N ALA A 675 9.53 1.74 -5.63
CA ALA A 675 9.21 0.80 -4.58
C ALA A 675 10.46 -0.05 -4.27
N GLU A 676 11.26 0.37 -3.29
CA GLU A 676 11.91 -0.63 -2.47
C GLU A 676 10.80 -1.35 -1.71
N GLY A 677 10.36 -2.50 -2.24
CA GLY A 677 9.46 -3.41 -1.55
C GLY A 677 9.81 -3.50 -0.07
N ARG A 678 8.90 -3.02 0.78
CA ARG A 678 8.95 -3.17 2.23
C ARG A 678 7.57 -3.61 2.73
N PHE A 679 7.25 -4.88 2.48
CA PHE A 679 6.65 -5.68 3.54
C PHE A 679 7.79 -6.10 4.47
N CYS A 680 7.68 -5.84 5.78
CA CYS A 680 8.65 -6.33 6.76
C CYS A 680 8.70 -7.86 6.67
N GLY A 681 9.88 -8.39 6.32
CA GLY A 681 10.06 -9.74 5.79
C GLY A 681 9.91 -10.89 6.79
N PHE A 682 9.64 -12.06 6.23
CA PHE A 682 9.76 -13.36 6.88
C PHE A 682 11.24 -13.73 7.03
N ARG A 683 11.62 -14.33 8.17
CA ARG A 683 12.94 -14.96 8.31
C ARG A 683 12.79 -16.46 8.41
N LEU A 684 13.70 -17.16 7.75
CA LEU A 684 13.81 -18.61 7.87
C LEU A 684 14.25 -18.98 9.29
N LYS A 685 13.50 -19.85 9.94
CA LYS A 685 13.78 -20.40 11.27
C LYS A 685 13.62 -21.91 11.24
N PHE A 686 14.25 -22.57 12.22
CA PHE A 686 14.16 -24.02 12.40
C PHE A 686 13.55 -24.31 13.76
N ALA A 687 12.56 -25.19 13.82
CA ALA A 687 11.96 -25.66 15.06
C ALA A 687 12.04 -27.18 15.13
N PHE A 688 12.24 -27.72 16.33
CA PHE A 688 12.16 -29.16 16.52
C PHE A 688 10.71 -29.62 16.58
N ASN A 689 10.32 -30.44 15.62
CA ASN A 689 9.05 -31.11 15.63
C ASN A 689 9.15 -32.39 16.47
N ARG A 690 8.46 -32.40 17.61
CA ARG A 690 8.51 -33.51 18.58
C ARG A 690 7.85 -34.79 18.06
N GLU A 691 6.91 -34.69 17.13
CA GLU A 691 6.16 -35.83 16.59
C GLU A 691 6.96 -36.54 15.51
N THR A 692 7.55 -35.78 14.57
CA THR A 692 8.39 -36.33 13.49
C THR A 692 9.83 -36.60 13.92
N ARG A 693 10.24 -36.03 15.08
CA ARG A 693 11.63 -36.04 15.59
C ARG A 693 12.64 -35.41 14.63
N THR A 694 12.19 -34.46 13.81
CA THR A 694 13.03 -33.72 12.86
C THR A 694 13.06 -32.23 13.18
N CYS A 695 14.13 -31.56 12.74
CA CYS A 695 14.15 -30.10 12.70
C CYS A 695 13.48 -29.64 11.42
N ASP A 696 12.36 -28.95 11.56
CA ASP A 696 11.56 -28.50 10.43
C ASP A 696 11.84 -27.02 10.16
N GLN A 697 12.03 -26.72 8.88
CA GLN A 697 12.28 -25.38 8.38
C GLN A 697 10.95 -24.66 8.15
N PHE A 698 10.81 -23.43 8.63
CA PHE A 698 9.63 -22.62 8.37
C PHE A 698 9.92 -21.11 8.41
N TRP A 699 9.04 -20.35 7.78
CA TRP A 699 9.17 -18.89 7.68
C TRP A 699 8.44 -18.22 8.84
N PHE A 700 9.19 -17.60 9.75
CA PHE A 700 8.63 -16.95 10.94
C PHE A 700 8.39 -15.44 10.71
N PRO A 701 7.15 -14.95 10.90
CA PRO A 701 6.86 -13.52 10.85
C PRO A 701 7.08 -12.88 12.23
N GLY A 702 8.27 -12.35 12.50
CA GLY A 702 8.51 -11.57 13.73
C GLY A 702 9.92 -10.99 13.89
N CYS A 703 9.99 -9.80 14.47
CA CYS A 703 11.25 -9.16 14.93
C CYS A 703 11.50 -9.52 16.41
N ARG A 704 12.66 -10.09 16.78
CA ARG A 704 13.12 -10.06 18.18
C ARG A 704 13.83 -8.73 18.46
N LYS A 705 13.50 -8.09 19.59
CA LYS A 705 14.44 -7.24 20.32
C LYS A 705 15.32 -8.15 21.19
N GLU A 706 16.60 -7.82 21.32
CA GLU A 706 17.51 -8.50 22.24
C GLU A 706 16.92 -8.48 23.67
N GLY A 707 16.85 -9.66 24.31
CA GLY A 707 16.67 -9.77 25.76
C GLY A 707 15.35 -10.33 26.31
N ASN A 708 14.53 -11.10 25.58
CA ASN A 708 13.38 -11.79 26.19
C ASN A 708 13.31 -13.28 25.84
N ILE A 709 13.24 -14.13 26.87
CA ILE A 709 13.67 -15.55 26.91
C ILE A 709 12.52 -16.55 26.65
N ASN A 710 11.32 -16.11 26.26
CA ASN A 710 10.19 -17.05 26.10
C ASN A 710 10.00 -17.57 24.66
N SER A 711 11.05 -18.09 24.02
CA SER A 711 10.91 -18.86 22.77
C SER A 711 12.02 -19.90 22.63
N ASP A 712 12.02 -20.85 23.57
CA ASP A 712 13.10 -21.84 23.77
C ASP A 712 13.14 -23.00 22.76
N ASN A 713 12.42 -22.93 21.63
CA ASN A 713 12.44 -23.99 20.60
C ASN A 713 12.61 -23.47 19.17
N LEU A 714 13.10 -22.23 18.99
CA LEU A 714 13.32 -21.62 17.68
C LEU A 714 14.81 -21.33 17.47
N PHE A 715 15.38 -21.90 16.42
CA PHE A 715 16.80 -21.81 16.08
C PHE A 715 17.01 -21.08 14.76
N ASP A 716 18.14 -20.38 14.67
CA ASP A 716 18.47 -19.53 13.53
C ASP A 716 19.12 -20.34 12.40
N THR A 717 19.74 -21.47 12.74
CA THR A 717 20.35 -22.40 11.79
C THR A 717 19.89 -23.84 12.02
N PHE A 718 19.87 -24.62 10.95
CA PHE A 718 19.50 -26.05 11.01
C PHE A 718 20.44 -26.83 11.93
N ASN A 719 21.75 -26.53 11.90
CA ASN A 719 22.74 -27.18 12.75
C ASN A 719 22.58 -26.86 14.23
N GLU A 720 22.15 -25.64 14.60
CA GLU A 720 21.82 -25.32 16.00
C GLU A 720 20.61 -26.10 16.48
N CYS A 721 19.57 -26.22 15.64
CA CYS A 721 18.41 -27.06 15.94
C CYS A 721 18.84 -28.52 16.13
N ILE A 722 19.62 -29.10 15.21
CA ILE A 722 20.07 -30.49 15.31
C ILE A 722 20.95 -30.72 16.54
N LYS A 723 21.86 -29.80 16.88
CA LYS A 723 22.70 -29.90 18.08
C LYS A 723 21.88 -29.83 19.38
N ALA A 724 20.92 -28.92 19.47
CA ALA A 724 20.02 -28.81 20.62
C ALA A 724 19.11 -30.05 20.74
N VAL A 725 18.66 -30.59 19.61
CA VAL A 725 17.83 -31.79 19.51
C VAL A 725 18.61 -33.05 19.90
N GLN A 726 19.88 -33.17 19.54
CA GLN A 726 20.74 -34.29 19.99
C GLN A 726 20.90 -34.31 21.51
N TYR A 727 20.90 -33.14 22.17
CA TYR A 727 20.91 -33.01 23.62
C TYR A 727 19.57 -33.45 24.23
N CYS A 728 18.45 -32.98 23.67
CA CYS A 728 17.09 -33.34 24.11
C CYS A 728 16.71 -34.82 23.84
N ILE A 729 17.22 -35.42 22.76
CA ILE A 729 17.02 -36.85 22.45
C ILE A 729 17.82 -37.73 23.42
N LYS A 730 19.01 -37.29 23.85
CA LYS A 730 19.80 -37.97 24.89
C LYS A 730 19.10 -37.96 26.27
N GLU A 731 18.29 -36.95 26.57
CA GLU A 731 17.53 -36.85 27.84
C GLU A 731 16.07 -37.35 27.76
N SER A 732 15.64 -37.92 26.64
CA SER A 732 14.31 -38.54 26.54
C SER A 732 14.20 -39.77 27.46
N PRO A 733 13.10 -39.97 28.22
CA PRO A 733 12.95 -41.08 29.16
C PRO A 733 13.03 -42.48 28.50
N ALA A 734 12.92 -42.57 27.17
CA ALA A 734 13.15 -43.80 26.42
C ALA A 734 14.64 -44.22 26.39
N THR A 735 15.57 -43.27 26.50
CA THR A 735 17.02 -43.52 26.54
C THR A 735 17.47 -43.92 27.96
N ILE A 736 16.77 -43.44 28.99
CA ILE A 736 16.94 -43.87 30.39
C ILE A 736 16.46 -45.33 30.56
N ALA A 737 15.43 -45.76 29.83
CA ALA A 737 14.95 -47.14 29.83
C ALA A 737 15.86 -48.13 29.07
N GLN A 738 16.71 -47.66 28.16
CA GLN A 738 17.70 -48.49 27.44
C GLN A 738 19.08 -48.55 28.13
N GLN A 739 19.36 -47.65 29.08
CA GLN A 739 20.53 -47.73 29.98
C GLN A 739 20.27 -48.56 31.25
N GLN A 740 19.06 -49.13 31.41
CA GLN A 740 18.68 -50.01 32.53
C GLN A 740 18.29 -51.43 32.08
N LYS A 741 18.95 -51.98 31.06
CA LYS A 741 18.85 -53.42 30.77
C LYS A 741 20.19 -54.10 31.11
N PRO A 742 20.22 -55.13 31.99
CA PRO A 742 21.46 -55.75 32.43
C PRO A 742 22.19 -56.40 31.27
N LEU A 743 23.53 -56.33 31.30
CA LEU A 743 24.41 -57.12 30.45
C LEU A 743 24.01 -58.62 30.51
N PRO A 744 23.83 -59.31 29.37
CA PRO A 744 24.00 -60.75 29.32
C PRO A 744 25.51 -61.04 29.39
N ASN A 745 25.85 -62.04 30.20
CA ASN A 745 27.20 -62.45 30.56
C ASN A 745 28.17 -62.58 29.37
N GLU A 746 29.42 -62.18 29.62
CA GLU A 746 30.58 -62.64 28.87
C GLU A 746 30.59 -64.17 28.83
N GLU A 747 30.43 -64.75 27.65
CA GLU A 747 31.13 -65.99 27.29
C GLU A 747 31.10 -66.21 25.77
N ASN A 748 32.31 -66.29 25.21
CA ASN A 748 32.70 -66.91 23.93
C ASN A 748 32.64 -66.14 22.59
N ILE A 749 33.79 -65.51 22.28
CA ILE A 749 34.74 -65.86 21.18
C ILE A 749 34.26 -65.79 19.70
N ARG A 750 34.81 -64.78 18.99
CA ARG A 750 35.42 -64.76 17.61
C ARG A 750 34.60 -65.16 16.34
N PRO A 751 35.08 -64.79 15.12
CA PRO A 751 34.25 -64.13 14.11
C PRO A 751 33.87 -64.97 12.87
N LEU A 752 32.83 -64.50 12.15
CA LEU A 752 32.44 -64.73 10.74
C LEU A 752 32.16 -66.22 10.35
N PRO A 753 31.29 -66.57 9.37
CA PRO A 753 30.87 -65.81 8.19
C PRO A 753 29.36 -65.88 7.82
N MET A 754 28.98 -65.22 6.72
CA MET A 754 27.77 -65.49 5.90
C MET A 754 27.84 -66.92 5.31
N PRO A 755 26.85 -67.44 4.53
CA PRO A 755 25.41 -67.17 4.35
C PRO A 755 24.60 -68.50 4.43
N THR A 756 23.34 -68.48 3.98
CA THR A 756 22.57 -69.55 3.29
C THR A 756 21.30 -70.12 3.97
N GLU A 757 20.22 -69.91 3.22
CA GLU A 757 19.22 -70.88 2.75
C GLU A 757 18.35 -71.72 3.71
N ASN A 758 17.05 -71.59 3.40
CA ASN A 758 16.08 -72.66 3.20
C ASN A 758 15.23 -73.17 4.37
N HIS A 759 13.94 -72.84 4.19
CA HIS A 759 12.79 -73.75 4.18
C HIS A 759 12.12 -74.17 5.49
N LEU A 760 10.80 -74.40 5.30
CA LEU A 760 9.81 -75.05 6.16
C LEU A 760 9.17 -74.11 7.20
N GLY A 761 7.87 -73.86 7.20
CA GLY A 761 6.81 -74.41 6.37
C GLY A 761 5.44 -73.96 6.90
N ASN A 762 4.46 -74.04 6.00
CA ASN A 762 3.13 -74.58 6.25
C ASN A 762 2.35 -74.08 7.47
N ASN A 763 1.35 -73.24 7.21
CA ASN A 763 -0.03 -73.67 6.99
C ASN A 763 -1.02 -72.59 7.50
N PHE A 764 -1.87 -72.07 6.62
CA PHE A 764 -3.25 -72.57 6.43
C PHE A 764 -4.08 -71.54 5.65
N ARG A 765 -4.71 -72.04 4.57
CA ARG A 765 -6.05 -71.71 4.02
C ARG A 765 -6.34 -70.23 3.69
N GLY A 766 -6.82 -69.86 2.50
CA GLY A 766 -7.50 -70.62 1.47
C GLY A 766 -7.43 -69.88 0.13
N GLN A 767 -7.45 -70.70 -0.90
CA GLN A 767 -7.15 -70.47 -2.30
C GLN A 767 -8.44 -70.04 -3.07
N PRO A 768 -8.41 -69.81 -4.42
CA PRO A 768 -8.62 -68.47 -5.00
C PRO A 768 -9.65 -68.45 -6.19
N PRO A 769 -9.30 -68.07 -7.45
CA PRO A 769 -9.59 -66.82 -8.21
C PRO A 769 -10.50 -67.15 -9.44
N PRO A 770 -10.25 -66.84 -10.76
CA PRO A 770 -9.62 -65.76 -11.58
C PRO A 770 -10.64 -65.31 -12.72
N PRO A 771 -10.32 -64.74 -13.92
CA PRO A 771 -9.01 -64.61 -14.58
C PRO A 771 -8.65 -63.34 -15.39
N SER A 772 -7.32 -63.27 -15.49
CA SER A 772 -6.43 -62.66 -16.48
C SER A 772 -6.76 -62.97 -17.94
N ILE A 773 -6.39 -62.06 -18.85
CA ILE A 773 -5.84 -62.42 -20.16
C ILE A 773 -4.59 -61.59 -20.46
N GLN A 774 -3.46 -62.33 -20.49
CA GLN A 774 -2.34 -62.35 -21.45
C GLN A 774 -1.81 -61.02 -22.01
N THR A 775 -0.58 -60.61 -21.69
CA THR A 775 0.74 -61.05 -22.23
C THR A 775 0.91 -60.85 -23.73
N GLY A 776 1.91 -60.05 -24.09
CA GLY A 776 2.42 -59.89 -25.46
C GLY A 776 3.76 -59.15 -25.48
N ASN A 777 4.80 -59.79 -24.95
CA ASN A 777 6.20 -59.38 -25.07
C ASN A 777 6.71 -59.54 -26.53
N ARG A 778 7.41 -58.53 -27.06
CA ARG A 778 8.64 -58.59 -27.89
C ARG A 778 9.29 -57.21 -27.78
N GLY A 779 10.52 -56.97 -27.33
CA GLY A 779 11.75 -57.78 -27.41
C GLY A 779 12.57 -57.35 -28.63
N ILE A 780 13.89 -57.11 -28.43
CA ILE A 780 14.99 -56.76 -29.37
C ILE A 780 15.42 -55.27 -29.24
N GLU A 781 16.39 -54.94 -28.37
CA GLU A 781 17.87 -54.98 -28.56
C GLU A 781 18.45 -53.81 -29.38
N THR A 782 19.00 -52.81 -28.66
CA THR A 782 20.36 -52.19 -28.70
C THR A 782 21.14 -51.99 -30.03
N PRO A 783 22.28 -51.23 -30.03
CA PRO A 783 22.53 -49.83 -29.70
C PRO A 783 23.38 -49.16 -30.85
N PHE A 784 24.18 -48.12 -30.55
CA PHE A 784 25.02 -47.26 -31.43
C PHE A 784 24.31 -46.00 -31.94
N GLY A 785 24.85 -44.78 -31.84
CA GLY A 785 26.22 -44.39 -31.56
C GLY A 785 26.65 -43.33 -32.57
N GLN A 786 26.70 -42.08 -32.13
CA GLN A 786 27.51 -40.95 -32.61
C GLN A 786 27.32 -40.35 -34.02
N ALA A 787 27.43 -39.01 -33.98
CA ALA A 787 27.90 -38.06 -35.00
C ALA A 787 26.90 -37.58 -36.06
N GLY A 788 26.58 -36.29 -35.95
CA GLY A 788 25.77 -35.47 -36.85
C GLY A 788 25.43 -34.17 -36.17
#